data_AF-A0A9D7XKV2-F1
#
_entry.id   AF-A0A9D7XKV2-F1
#
_cell.length_a   1.000
_cell.length_b   1.000
_cell.length_c   1.000
_cell.angle_alpha   90.00
_cell.angle_beta   90.00
_cell.angle_gamma   90.00
#
_symmetry.space_group_name_H-M   'P 1'
#
loop_
_entity.id
_entity.type
_entity.pdbx_description
1 polymer ?
#
loop_
_entity_poly.entity_id
_entity_poly.type
_entity_poly.pdbx_seq_one_letter_code
_entity_poly.pdbx_strand_id
1 'polypeptide(L)'
;MTAPPGWDQLLDSHKADPTSGFEAISFRRGTEIVISYAGTYPKDVTGDIAADLALGAGGMSAQLTQAVDYYLKVRAANAGAAITLTGHSLGGGLAALVGVFFGVEAHTFDQAPFAQSARVFGNPTNVATQLRQYLAGETLTGNEATVRGQMVASLDDFIAQRAANGGIPNTQYVTNINVKGELLSGVPWNIFDRIGSTVENIDLGAAGLTGDQLHDMGLLTAAKLNDGFRQAALKLPDFLKLLFDSTLYWKETDTADPNLLYQLLRHQIGVRDPVTNAVTIPADGMLDRFTADLLKVANTGGLAAAGDLTKALIAFALQAYYEGPNATTADRELFKQIGGGIEFLRSDVAASLGEMKGYDDFQTWLAGLDTGTWNVIQPKLENLLDWYVAGQYLNATAGNQAALMLGAGQTDNLTGGSQADVLVGMGGNDRLAGNGGDDLLLGGMGADLYRHKVGDGHDRIIDPDAASARILATSADGNTAYNVTTFIRDKDNPNLWKNPDGQVTLAHGDTWQLQTGGGGIDLGQTFADGDYGIHLKGPDTVITPTNTVMGTCDGDNLSGTGASDLIDGQGGNDILGGADGNDKLLGGDGDDDIVGQLGDDLVVGGAGHDRLGGNNGDDRLYAENETTLADAIAAQDGTATGAQGDILAGAYGADQVVGDTGNDILFGGRDDDILIGGAGDDTIEADREVWSVDAAWSVDRQTQTAGDTTTYQPVYAGMNLDTATFTGNDTVHAGGGDDWVLAGAGDDWVDGGQGNDVIFGNIGADILQGGTGDDVIDGDNREDATSATGHGNDLLDGGAGNDELHGDGGDDRIIDPDAASTGLGSAIGTRLDVLTEPSLNSHSIVLLTDVLKVSRGGAPSNDTWELAA
;
A
#
# COMPACT_ATOMS: atom_id res chain seq x y z
N MET A 1 19.94 -29.67 -29.62
CA MET A 1 20.09 -29.34 -28.19
C MET A 1 21.57 -29.32 -27.85
N THR A 2 21.98 -28.49 -26.90
CA THR A 2 23.36 -28.37 -26.45
C THR A 2 23.50 -29.01 -25.08
N ALA A 3 24.69 -29.50 -24.73
CA ALA A 3 24.89 -30.17 -23.46
C ALA A 3 24.78 -29.18 -22.29
N PRO A 4 24.14 -29.56 -21.17
CA PRO A 4 24.10 -28.73 -19.95
C PRO A 4 25.52 -28.39 -19.46
N PRO A 5 25.73 -27.30 -18.71
CA PRO A 5 27.04 -27.00 -18.16
C PRO A 5 27.64 -28.17 -17.37
N GLY A 6 28.91 -28.48 -17.63
CA GLY A 6 29.60 -29.60 -17.01
C GLY A 6 29.27 -30.97 -17.61
N TRP A 7 28.41 -31.02 -18.63
CA TRP A 7 28.16 -32.19 -19.46
C TRP A 7 28.71 -31.94 -20.86
N ASP A 8 29.38 -32.94 -21.40
CA ASP A 8 29.81 -32.96 -22.79
C ASP A 8 28.87 -33.85 -23.59
N GLN A 9 28.37 -33.36 -24.72
CA GLN A 9 27.70 -34.22 -25.68
C GLN A 9 28.74 -35.21 -26.23
N LEU A 10 28.43 -36.50 -26.21
CA LEU A 10 29.21 -37.47 -26.97
C LEU A 10 28.91 -37.21 -28.46
N LEU A 11 29.79 -36.48 -29.16
CA LEU A 11 29.55 -35.96 -30.53
C LEU A 11 29.16 -37.05 -31.57
N ASP A 12 29.43 -38.33 -31.31
CA ASP A 12 29.03 -39.48 -32.15
C ASP A 12 27.71 -40.15 -31.72
N SER A 13 26.94 -39.51 -30.84
CA SER A 13 25.79 -40.11 -30.13
C SER A 13 24.42 -39.54 -30.55
N HIS A 14 24.36 -38.53 -31.42
CA HIS A 14 23.05 -38.14 -31.97
C HIS A 14 22.61 -39.15 -33.04
N LYS A 15 21.51 -39.85 -32.80
CA LYS A 15 20.94 -40.86 -33.70
C LYS A 15 19.48 -40.50 -33.94
N ALA A 16 19.18 -39.98 -35.13
CA ALA A 16 17.82 -39.74 -35.60
C ALA A 16 17.49 -40.68 -36.77
N ASP A 17 16.36 -41.38 -36.70
CA ASP A 17 15.80 -42.16 -37.80
C ASP A 17 14.44 -41.57 -38.20
N PRO A 18 14.38 -40.82 -39.33
CA PRO A 18 13.16 -40.15 -39.76
C PRO A 18 12.08 -41.12 -40.29
N THR A 19 12.36 -42.43 -40.39
CA THR A 19 11.37 -43.43 -40.82
C THR A 19 10.62 -44.02 -39.64
N SER A 20 11.31 -44.21 -38.51
CA SER A 20 10.69 -44.74 -37.29
C SER A 20 10.29 -43.66 -36.30
N GLY A 21 10.76 -42.42 -36.45
CA GLY A 21 10.61 -41.35 -35.46
C GLY A 21 11.62 -41.44 -34.30
N PHE A 22 12.49 -42.45 -34.29
CA PHE A 22 13.43 -42.66 -33.18
C PHE A 22 14.51 -41.60 -33.13
N GLU A 23 14.69 -40.98 -31.96
CA GLU A 23 15.80 -40.10 -31.67
C GLU A 23 16.40 -40.39 -30.30
N ALA A 24 17.74 -40.41 -30.24
CA ALA A 24 18.49 -40.57 -28.99
C ALA A 24 19.75 -39.70 -28.99
N ILE A 25 20.16 -39.31 -27.78
CA ILE A 25 21.38 -38.54 -27.53
C ILE A 25 22.02 -38.96 -26.20
N SER A 26 23.33 -38.80 -26.08
CA SER A 26 24.05 -39.08 -24.83
C SER A 26 24.94 -37.94 -24.38
N PHE A 27 24.95 -37.74 -23.07
CA PHE A 27 25.76 -36.75 -22.39
C PHE A 27 26.70 -37.44 -21.40
N ARG A 28 27.90 -36.89 -21.23
CA ARG A 28 28.92 -37.40 -20.31
C ARG A 28 29.36 -36.34 -19.32
N ARG A 29 29.53 -36.74 -18.06
CA ARG A 29 30.19 -35.96 -17.01
C ARG A 29 31.13 -36.87 -16.22
N GLY A 30 32.44 -36.70 -16.40
CA GLY A 30 33.43 -37.60 -15.79
C GLY A 30 33.27 -39.05 -16.28
N THR A 31 32.83 -39.97 -15.41
CA THR A 31 32.53 -41.37 -15.72
C THR A 31 31.03 -41.65 -15.84
N GLU A 32 30.17 -40.66 -15.61
CA GLU A 32 28.72 -40.77 -15.74
C GLU A 32 28.30 -40.51 -17.18
N ILE A 33 27.35 -41.31 -17.66
CA ILE A 33 26.73 -41.15 -18.97
C ILE A 33 25.21 -41.20 -18.80
N VAL A 34 24.52 -40.22 -19.37
CA VAL A 34 23.06 -40.22 -19.46
C VAL A 34 22.68 -40.46 -20.92
N ILE A 35 21.79 -41.41 -21.15
CA ILE A 35 21.15 -41.64 -22.45
C ILE A 35 19.73 -41.09 -22.38
N SER A 36 19.41 -40.15 -23.26
CA SER A 36 18.06 -39.60 -23.40
C SER A 36 17.44 -40.10 -24.70
N TYR A 37 16.23 -40.66 -24.60
CA TYR A 37 15.39 -41.00 -25.74
C TYR A 37 14.32 -39.92 -25.93
N ALA A 38 14.12 -39.48 -27.17
CA ALA A 38 13.12 -38.46 -27.50
C ALA A 38 11.69 -39.02 -27.35
N GLY A 39 10.76 -38.12 -27.00
CA GLY A 39 9.33 -38.40 -27.06
C GLY A 39 8.76 -38.20 -28.47
N THR A 40 7.44 -38.32 -28.58
CA THR A 40 6.69 -38.17 -29.84
C THR A 40 6.87 -36.77 -30.44
N TYR A 41 7.20 -36.70 -31.73
CA TYR A 41 7.26 -35.41 -32.44
C TYR A 41 5.90 -35.07 -33.09
N PRO A 42 5.31 -33.89 -32.84
CA PRO A 42 3.97 -33.53 -33.33
C PRO A 42 3.79 -33.55 -34.85
N LYS A 43 4.88 -33.56 -35.65
CA LYS A 43 4.81 -33.62 -37.12
C LYS A 43 5.10 -35.03 -37.68
N ASP A 44 5.45 -36.00 -36.83
CA ASP A 44 5.56 -37.44 -37.17
C ASP A 44 4.61 -38.29 -36.30
N VAL A 45 3.35 -37.90 -36.31
CA VAL A 45 2.28 -38.52 -35.51
C VAL A 45 2.07 -39.99 -35.92
N THR A 46 2.38 -40.38 -37.16
CA THR A 46 2.09 -41.74 -37.64
C THR A 46 3.10 -42.80 -37.20
N GLY A 47 4.39 -42.48 -37.13
CA GLY A 47 5.44 -43.40 -36.67
C GLY A 47 5.37 -43.63 -35.16
N ASP A 48 5.21 -42.54 -34.41
CA ASP A 48 5.20 -42.56 -32.95
C ASP A 48 3.92 -43.18 -32.38
N ILE A 49 2.74 -42.86 -32.94
CA ILE A 49 1.48 -43.51 -32.50
C ILE A 49 1.50 -45.03 -32.77
N ALA A 50 2.07 -45.47 -33.89
CA ALA A 50 2.17 -46.89 -34.21
C ALA A 50 3.13 -47.63 -33.24
N ALA A 51 4.23 -46.98 -32.84
CA ALA A 51 5.15 -47.49 -31.84
C ALA A 51 4.53 -47.53 -30.44
N ASP A 52 3.85 -46.46 -30.02
CA ASP A 52 3.14 -46.34 -28.73
C ASP A 52 2.05 -47.40 -28.59
N LEU A 53 1.25 -47.63 -29.64
CA LEU A 53 0.21 -48.66 -29.65
C LEU A 53 0.79 -50.07 -29.58
N ALA A 54 1.86 -50.35 -30.35
CA ALA A 54 2.49 -51.66 -30.36
C ALA A 54 3.12 -52.01 -29.01
N LEU A 55 3.93 -51.10 -28.46
CA LEU A 55 4.59 -51.29 -27.16
C LEU A 55 3.59 -51.24 -26.00
N GLY A 56 2.58 -50.38 -26.06
CA GLY A 56 1.47 -50.39 -25.11
C GLY A 56 0.76 -51.74 -25.11
N ALA A 57 0.46 -52.32 -26.28
CA ALA A 57 -0.24 -53.61 -26.37
C ALA A 57 0.64 -54.83 -26.04
N GLY A 58 1.92 -54.63 -25.76
CA GLY A 58 2.88 -55.70 -25.45
C GLY A 58 3.54 -56.36 -26.67
N GLY A 59 3.57 -55.67 -27.81
CA GLY A 59 4.27 -56.07 -29.02
C GLY A 59 5.62 -55.35 -29.21
N MET A 60 6.52 -55.96 -30.00
CA MET A 60 7.81 -55.36 -30.35
C MET A 60 7.63 -54.13 -31.25
N SER A 61 8.51 -53.13 -31.12
CA SER A 61 8.59 -51.99 -32.06
C SER A 61 10.01 -51.76 -32.56
N ALA A 62 10.13 -51.09 -33.70
CA ALA A 62 11.42 -50.68 -34.27
C ALA A 62 12.17 -49.71 -33.35
N GLN A 63 11.45 -48.76 -32.72
CA GLN A 63 12.06 -47.81 -31.79
C GLN A 63 12.66 -48.48 -30.56
N LEU A 64 12.05 -49.55 -30.03
CA LEU A 64 12.65 -50.31 -28.93
C LEU A 64 13.93 -51.04 -29.38
N THR A 65 13.97 -51.66 -30.56
CA THR A 65 15.22 -52.23 -31.08
C THR A 65 16.31 -51.17 -31.26
N GLN A 66 15.95 -49.98 -31.76
CA GLN A 66 16.88 -48.86 -31.94
C GLN A 66 17.39 -48.31 -30.61
N ALA A 67 16.52 -48.19 -29.59
CA ALA A 67 16.90 -47.77 -28.24
C ALA A 67 17.93 -48.72 -27.60
N VAL A 68 17.73 -50.03 -27.80
CA VAL A 68 18.60 -51.10 -27.28
C VAL A 68 19.94 -51.13 -28.00
N ASP A 69 19.94 -51.01 -29.33
CA ASP A 69 21.16 -50.90 -30.14
C ASP A 69 21.99 -49.68 -29.76
N TYR A 70 21.31 -48.57 -29.51
CA TYR A 70 21.94 -47.34 -29.08
C TYR A 70 22.61 -47.51 -27.70
N TYR A 71 21.89 -48.07 -26.72
CA TYR A 71 22.44 -48.39 -25.41
C TYR A 71 23.65 -49.34 -25.49
N LEU A 72 23.57 -50.38 -26.34
CA LEU A 72 24.66 -51.32 -26.58
C LEU A 72 25.93 -50.59 -27.04
N LYS A 73 25.80 -49.70 -28.04
CA LYS A 73 26.92 -48.93 -28.60
C LYS A 73 27.55 -48.01 -27.57
N VAL A 74 26.73 -47.24 -26.84
CA VAL A 74 27.22 -46.34 -25.79
C VAL A 74 27.97 -47.13 -24.72
N ARG A 75 27.42 -48.26 -24.27
CA ARG A 75 28.04 -49.12 -23.25
C ARG A 75 29.33 -49.79 -23.75
N ALA A 76 29.38 -50.23 -25.01
CA ALA A 76 30.57 -50.84 -25.60
C ALA A 76 31.72 -49.84 -25.80
N ALA A 77 31.40 -48.59 -26.14
CA ALA A 77 32.36 -47.51 -26.30
C ALA A 77 32.90 -46.98 -24.96
N ASN A 78 32.15 -47.15 -23.86
CA ASN A 78 32.45 -46.54 -22.57
C ASN A 78 32.49 -47.57 -21.43
N ALA A 79 33.43 -48.52 -21.51
CA ALA A 79 33.59 -49.56 -20.50
C ALA A 79 33.86 -48.96 -19.10
N GLY A 80 33.06 -49.39 -18.11
CA GLY A 80 33.18 -48.92 -16.73
C GLY A 80 32.45 -47.60 -16.42
N ALA A 81 31.79 -46.98 -17.40
CA ALA A 81 30.93 -45.83 -17.15
C ALA A 81 29.64 -46.23 -16.42
N ALA A 82 29.19 -45.39 -15.49
CA ALA A 82 27.87 -45.50 -14.91
C ALA A 82 26.86 -44.91 -15.90
N ILE A 83 25.96 -45.74 -16.43
CA ILE A 83 24.97 -45.33 -17.44
C ILE A 83 23.60 -45.26 -16.81
N THR A 84 22.93 -44.12 -16.96
CA THR A 84 21.50 -43.96 -16.62
C THR A 84 20.70 -43.59 -17.87
N LEU A 85 19.41 -43.89 -17.83
CA LEU A 85 18.47 -43.69 -18.95
C LEU A 85 17.43 -42.63 -18.57
N THR A 86 16.98 -41.86 -19.55
CA THR A 86 15.90 -40.90 -19.35
C THR A 86 15.10 -40.65 -20.63
N GLY A 87 13.93 -40.04 -20.49
CA GLY A 87 13.07 -39.66 -21.61
C GLY A 87 11.71 -39.14 -21.14
N HIS A 88 11.05 -38.39 -22.02
CA HIS A 88 9.67 -37.92 -21.88
C HIS A 88 8.71 -38.83 -22.65
N SER A 89 7.45 -39.00 -22.21
CA SER A 89 6.41 -39.62 -23.05
C SER A 89 6.86 -40.98 -23.60
N LEU A 90 6.74 -41.21 -24.91
CA LEU A 90 7.27 -42.36 -25.65
C LEU A 90 8.72 -42.71 -25.30
N GLY A 91 9.64 -41.72 -25.32
CA GLY A 91 11.05 -41.91 -24.95
C GLY A 91 11.24 -42.32 -23.49
N GLY A 92 10.38 -41.82 -22.59
CA GLY A 92 10.32 -42.28 -21.20
C GLY A 92 9.92 -43.75 -21.09
N GLY A 93 8.94 -44.18 -21.89
CA GLY A 93 8.55 -45.58 -22.00
C GLY A 93 9.67 -46.48 -22.53
N LEU A 94 10.43 -46.02 -23.53
CA LEU A 94 11.61 -46.72 -24.04
C LEU A 94 12.71 -46.84 -22.97
N ALA A 95 13.01 -45.75 -22.25
CA ALA A 95 13.97 -45.75 -21.15
C ALA A 95 13.57 -46.75 -20.06
N ALA A 96 12.29 -46.78 -19.69
CA ALA A 96 11.77 -47.71 -18.70
C ALA A 96 11.94 -49.18 -19.12
N LEU A 97 11.63 -49.51 -20.39
CA LEU A 97 11.79 -50.87 -20.93
C LEU A 97 13.24 -51.31 -20.95
N VAL A 98 14.14 -50.47 -21.47
CA VAL A 98 15.59 -50.75 -21.49
C VAL A 98 16.11 -50.90 -20.05
N GLY A 99 15.64 -50.06 -19.13
CA GLY A 99 15.97 -50.11 -17.71
C GLY A 99 15.65 -51.46 -17.07
N VAL A 100 14.40 -51.92 -17.18
CA VAL A 100 14.01 -53.22 -16.60
C VAL A 100 14.66 -54.42 -17.29
N PHE A 101 14.85 -54.37 -18.61
CA PHE A 101 15.43 -55.50 -19.35
C PHE A 101 16.92 -55.72 -19.06
N PHE A 102 17.66 -54.67 -18.74
CA PHE A 102 19.11 -54.77 -18.52
C PHE A 102 19.56 -54.41 -17.10
N GLY A 103 18.62 -54.10 -16.19
CA GLY A 103 18.94 -53.72 -14.81
C GLY A 103 19.68 -52.38 -14.74
N VAL A 104 19.21 -51.40 -15.50
CA VAL A 104 19.82 -50.07 -15.63
C VAL A 104 18.87 -49.04 -15.04
N GLU A 105 19.41 -48.10 -14.28
CA GLU A 105 18.64 -47.03 -13.69
C GLU A 105 18.03 -46.13 -14.77
N ALA A 106 16.72 -45.92 -14.71
CA ALA A 106 15.95 -45.11 -15.64
C ALA A 106 15.07 -44.10 -14.88
N HIS A 107 15.30 -42.81 -15.14
CA HIS A 107 14.50 -41.70 -14.62
C HIS A 107 13.63 -41.15 -15.74
N THR A 108 12.33 -41.40 -15.66
CA THR A 108 11.38 -41.10 -16.74
C THR A 108 10.42 -40.00 -16.34
N PHE A 109 9.99 -39.24 -17.34
CA PHE A 109 9.06 -38.12 -17.17
C PHE A 109 7.84 -38.38 -18.00
N ASP A 110 6.66 -38.42 -17.36
CA ASP A 110 5.38 -38.73 -18.00
C ASP A 110 5.47 -39.92 -18.96
N GLN A 111 6.07 -41.03 -18.50
CA GLN A 111 6.40 -42.14 -19.39
C GLN A 111 5.15 -42.72 -20.08
N ALA A 112 5.32 -43.09 -21.34
CA ALA A 112 4.35 -43.91 -22.04
C ALA A 112 4.18 -45.26 -21.32
N PRO A 113 2.94 -45.74 -21.15
CA PRO A 113 2.61 -46.88 -20.29
C PRO A 113 2.90 -48.22 -20.96
N PHE A 114 4.17 -48.59 -21.00
CA PHE A 114 4.63 -49.82 -21.67
C PHE A 114 4.77 -51.04 -20.75
N ALA A 115 4.17 -51.04 -19.56
CA ALA A 115 4.28 -52.17 -18.63
C ALA A 115 3.86 -53.50 -19.26
N GLN A 116 2.89 -53.49 -20.17
CA GLN A 116 2.44 -54.69 -20.84
C GLN A 116 3.56 -55.34 -21.67
N SER A 117 4.41 -54.56 -22.35
CA SER A 117 5.60 -55.06 -23.05
C SER A 117 6.59 -55.78 -22.14
N ALA A 118 6.61 -55.43 -20.86
CA ALA A 118 7.40 -56.15 -19.87
C ALA A 118 6.65 -57.36 -19.25
N ARG A 119 5.30 -57.35 -19.23
CA ARG A 119 4.44 -58.34 -18.55
C ARG A 119 4.04 -59.59 -19.33
N VAL A 120 3.68 -59.48 -20.63
CA VAL A 120 2.76 -60.43 -21.30
C VAL A 120 3.02 -61.92 -20.99
N PHE A 121 2.00 -62.57 -20.42
CA PHE A 121 1.88 -64.03 -20.27
C PHE A 121 1.17 -64.65 -21.48
N GLY A 122 1.69 -65.78 -21.98
CA GLY A 122 0.89 -66.74 -22.75
C GLY A 122 0.97 -66.70 -24.29
N ASN A 123 1.74 -65.80 -24.90
CA ASN A 123 2.06 -65.87 -26.34
C ASN A 123 3.55 -66.23 -26.52
N PRO A 124 3.93 -67.25 -27.34
CA PRO A 124 5.33 -67.67 -27.57
C PRO A 124 6.29 -66.58 -28.09
N THR A 125 5.82 -65.37 -28.32
CA THR A 125 6.59 -64.19 -28.73
C THR A 125 6.21 -63.00 -27.86
N ASN A 126 6.83 -62.89 -26.68
CA ASN A 126 6.81 -61.68 -25.86
C ASN A 126 8.04 -60.81 -26.15
N VAL A 127 7.96 -59.50 -25.89
CA VAL A 127 8.97 -58.50 -26.27
C VAL A 127 10.38 -58.86 -25.78
N ALA A 128 10.54 -59.28 -24.51
CA ALA A 128 11.85 -59.69 -23.98
C ALA A 128 12.44 -60.89 -24.76
N THR A 129 11.64 -61.90 -25.08
CA THR A 129 12.09 -63.06 -25.89
C THR A 129 12.45 -62.65 -27.32
N GLN A 130 11.64 -61.77 -27.94
CA GLN A 130 11.91 -61.26 -29.29
C GLN A 130 13.18 -60.41 -29.34
N LEU A 131 13.36 -59.53 -28.37
CA LEU A 131 14.56 -58.69 -28.24
C LEU A 131 15.82 -59.53 -27.98
N ARG A 132 15.69 -60.59 -27.18
CA ARG A 132 16.76 -61.56 -26.94
C ARG A 132 17.17 -62.30 -28.21
N GLN A 133 16.20 -62.73 -29.02
CA GLN A 133 16.46 -63.36 -30.32
C GLN A 133 17.12 -62.39 -31.30
N TYR A 134 16.63 -61.16 -31.33
CA TYR A 134 17.20 -60.07 -32.13
C TYR A 134 18.68 -59.85 -31.81
N LEU A 135 19.02 -59.58 -30.54
CA LEU A 135 20.41 -59.37 -30.11
C LEU A 135 21.31 -60.60 -30.33
N ALA A 136 20.78 -61.81 -30.16
CA ALA A 136 21.52 -63.04 -30.42
C ALA A 136 21.84 -63.24 -31.92
N GLY A 137 20.98 -62.74 -32.81
CA GLY A 137 21.15 -62.78 -34.26
C GLY A 137 22.17 -61.77 -34.81
N GLU A 138 22.46 -60.71 -34.05
CA GLU A 138 23.41 -59.66 -34.46
C GLU A 138 24.86 -60.17 -34.58
N THR A 139 25.52 -59.80 -35.67
CA THR A 139 26.93 -60.15 -35.94
C THR A 139 27.82 -58.95 -35.63
N LEU A 140 28.25 -58.84 -34.38
CA LEU A 140 29.08 -57.75 -33.87
C LEU A 140 30.53 -58.24 -33.61
N THR A 141 31.48 -57.31 -33.54
CA THR A 141 32.90 -57.61 -33.27
C THR A 141 33.43 -56.78 -32.09
N GLY A 142 34.59 -57.18 -31.53
CA GLY A 142 35.24 -56.43 -30.45
C GLY A 142 34.41 -56.29 -29.17
N ASN A 143 34.43 -55.10 -28.56
CA ASN A 143 33.74 -54.82 -27.31
C ASN A 143 32.21 -54.93 -27.44
N GLU A 144 31.65 -54.56 -28.59
CA GLU A 144 30.21 -54.66 -28.86
C GLU A 144 29.72 -56.11 -28.78
N ALA A 145 30.51 -57.08 -29.28
CA ALA A 145 30.18 -58.50 -29.18
C ALA A 145 30.13 -58.99 -27.71
N THR A 146 31.01 -58.45 -26.86
CA THR A 146 31.07 -58.76 -25.42
C THR A 146 29.87 -58.16 -24.68
N VAL A 147 29.58 -56.87 -24.92
CA VAL A 147 28.43 -56.17 -24.31
C VAL A 147 27.12 -56.80 -24.76
N ARG A 148 26.98 -57.14 -26.05
CA ARG A 148 25.83 -57.90 -26.56
C ARG A 148 25.64 -59.20 -25.79
N GLY A 149 26.71 -59.97 -25.57
CA GLY A 149 26.65 -61.23 -24.83
C GLY A 149 26.14 -61.04 -23.39
N GLN A 150 26.58 -59.96 -22.74
CA GLN A 150 26.09 -59.57 -21.41
C GLN A 150 24.60 -59.17 -21.44
N MET A 151 24.17 -58.40 -22.44
CA MET A 151 22.78 -57.98 -22.61
C MET A 151 21.84 -59.17 -22.90
N VAL A 152 22.27 -60.13 -23.71
CA VAL A 152 21.52 -61.39 -23.92
C VAL A 152 21.38 -62.16 -22.61
N ALA A 153 22.45 -62.24 -21.80
CA ALA A 153 22.39 -62.88 -20.49
C ALA A 153 21.45 -62.13 -19.51
N SER A 154 21.43 -60.79 -19.52
CA SER A 154 20.48 -59.99 -18.74
C SER A 154 19.03 -60.26 -19.15
N LEU A 155 18.75 -60.41 -20.44
CA LEU A 155 17.41 -60.79 -20.91
C LEU A 155 17.03 -62.22 -20.53
N ASP A 156 17.97 -63.17 -20.58
CA ASP A 156 17.74 -64.55 -20.12
C ASP A 156 17.40 -64.56 -18.61
N ASP A 157 18.11 -63.76 -17.79
CA ASP A 157 17.84 -63.58 -16.37
C ASP A 157 16.48 -62.89 -16.12
N PHE A 158 16.18 -61.80 -16.82
CA PHE A 158 14.88 -61.13 -16.75
C PHE A 158 13.73 -62.09 -17.08
N ILE A 159 13.85 -62.88 -18.15
CA ILE A 159 12.84 -63.86 -18.56
C ILE A 159 12.66 -64.93 -17.47
N ALA A 160 13.75 -65.43 -16.90
CA ALA A 160 13.72 -66.44 -15.84
C ALA A 160 13.07 -65.91 -14.55
N GLN A 161 13.47 -64.72 -14.09
CA GLN A 161 12.92 -64.08 -12.90
C GLN A 161 11.43 -63.76 -13.06
N ARG A 162 11.03 -63.27 -14.24
CA ARG A 162 9.62 -63.00 -14.56
C ARG A 162 8.78 -64.28 -14.47
N ALA A 163 9.30 -65.39 -14.99
CA ALA A 163 8.62 -66.69 -14.96
C ALA A 163 8.50 -67.25 -13.53
N ALA A 164 9.47 -66.96 -12.65
CA ALA A 164 9.51 -67.46 -11.27
C ALA A 164 8.62 -66.66 -10.31
N ASN A 165 8.64 -65.32 -10.40
CA ASN A 165 8.11 -64.45 -9.35
C ASN A 165 6.76 -63.79 -9.69
N GLY A 166 6.35 -63.81 -10.97
CA GLY A 166 5.24 -62.99 -11.45
C GLY A 166 5.57 -61.48 -11.45
N GLY A 167 4.86 -60.69 -12.26
CA GLY A 167 5.11 -59.25 -12.39
C GLY A 167 6.28 -58.89 -13.32
N ILE A 168 6.79 -57.65 -13.22
CA ILE A 168 7.91 -57.14 -14.03
C ILE A 168 9.17 -57.15 -13.13
N PRO A 169 10.22 -57.94 -13.44
CA PRO A 169 11.51 -57.83 -12.74
C PRO A 169 12.13 -56.44 -12.91
N ASN A 170 13.06 -56.08 -12.03
CA ASN A 170 13.87 -54.86 -12.14
C ASN A 170 13.09 -53.53 -12.08
N THR A 171 11.83 -53.53 -11.65
CA THR A 171 11.03 -52.29 -11.54
C THR A 171 11.62 -51.29 -10.56
N GLN A 172 12.42 -51.72 -9.58
CA GLN A 172 13.13 -50.82 -8.66
C GLN A 172 14.15 -49.91 -9.34
N TYR A 173 14.55 -50.20 -10.58
CA TYR A 173 15.45 -49.35 -11.36
C TYR A 173 14.72 -48.28 -12.17
N VAL A 174 13.39 -48.30 -12.20
CA VAL A 174 12.60 -47.34 -12.97
C VAL A 174 11.83 -46.43 -12.03
N THR A 175 12.06 -45.14 -12.20
CA THR A 175 11.46 -44.07 -11.43
C THR A 175 10.72 -43.14 -12.37
N ASN A 176 9.42 -42.93 -12.12
CA ASN A 176 8.60 -42.02 -12.89
C ASN A 176 8.26 -40.75 -12.11
N ILE A 177 8.38 -39.62 -12.78
CA ILE A 177 7.91 -38.31 -12.35
C ILE A 177 6.82 -37.88 -13.31
N ASN A 178 5.74 -37.28 -12.82
CA ASN A 178 4.66 -36.79 -13.66
C ASN A 178 4.01 -35.51 -13.14
N VAL A 179 3.36 -34.77 -14.03
CA VAL A 179 2.44 -33.69 -13.64
C VAL A 179 1.06 -34.27 -13.36
N LYS A 180 0.33 -33.75 -12.37
CA LYS A 180 -1.03 -34.21 -12.06
C LYS A 180 -2.01 -33.70 -13.12
N GLY A 181 -2.80 -34.60 -13.72
CA GLY A 181 -3.84 -34.23 -14.69
C GLY A 181 -3.37 -34.15 -16.14
N GLU A 182 -2.09 -34.45 -16.41
CA GLU A 182 -1.56 -34.60 -17.76
C GLU A 182 -2.23 -35.73 -18.55
N LEU A 183 -2.16 -35.66 -19.87
CA LEU A 183 -2.87 -36.53 -20.82
C LEU A 183 -2.76 -38.02 -20.49
N LEU A 184 -1.54 -38.51 -20.27
CA LEU A 184 -1.19 -39.88 -19.94
C LEU A 184 -1.45 -40.23 -18.46
N SER A 185 -1.93 -39.31 -17.63
CA SER A 185 -2.38 -39.64 -16.26
C SER A 185 -3.88 -39.90 -16.20
N GLY A 186 -4.65 -39.32 -17.13
CA GLY A 186 -6.12 -39.35 -17.15
C GLY A 186 -6.78 -40.53 -17.88
N VAL A 187 -6.04 -41.34 -18.63
CA VAL A 187 -6.61 -42.49 -19.35
C VAL A 187 -6.93 -43.63 -18.36
N PRO A 188 -8.08 -44.33 -18.45
CA PRO A 188 -8.39 -45.46 -17.57
C PRO A 188 -7.45 -46.65 -17.85
N TRP A 189 -6.40 -46.80 -17.04
CA TRP A 189 -5.25 -47.68 -17.29
C TRP A 189 -5.41 -49.18 -17.00
N ASN A 190 -6.62 -49.75 -17.08
CA ASN A 190 -6.80 -51.18 -16.76
C ASN A 190 -6.11 -52.16 -17.75
N ILE A 191 -5.51 -51.66 -18.83
CA ILE A 191 -4.75 -52.45 -19.84
C ILE A 191 -3.36 -51.89 -20.21
N PHE A 192 -2.99 -50.66 -19.79
CA PHE A 192 -1.67 -50.06 -20.06
C PHE A 192 -1.13 -49.40 -18.78
N ASP A 193 -0.35 -50.13 -17.98
CA ASP A 193 0.29 -49.56 -16.79
C ASP A 193 1.66 -48.95 -17.12
N ARG A 194 2.16 -48.06 -16.26
CA ARG A 194 3.55 -47.59 -16.27
C ARG A 194 4.48 -48.60 -15.58
N ILE A 195 5.77 -48.55 -15.93
CA ILE A 195 6.80 -49.40 -15.35
C ILE A 195 7.48 -48.66 -14.20
N GLY A 196 7.73 -49.37 -13.11
CA GLY A 196 8.48 -48.83 -11.98
C GLY A 196 7.59 -48.20 -10.91
N SER A 197 8.18 -47.28 -10.15
CA SER A 197 7.49 -46.52 -9.11
C SER A 197 7.32 -45.07 -9.52
N THR A 198 6.13 -44.51 -9.31
CA THR A 198 5.93 -43.06 -9.38
C THR A 198 6.39 -42.47 -8.07
N VAL A 199 7.45 -41.67 -8.10
CA VAL A 199 8.03 -41.06 -6.89
C VAL A 199 7.56 -39.63 -6.67
N GLU A 200 7.12 -38.94 -7.72
CA GLU A 200 6.63 -37.57 -7.60
C GLU A 200 5.52 -37.31 -8.61
N ASN A 201 4.38 -36.87 -8.09
CA ASN A 201 3.22 -36.43 -8.84
C ASN A 201 3.04 -34.93 -8.55
N ILE A 202 3.57 -34.10 -9.43
CA ILE A 202 3.68 -32.65 -9.25
C ILE A 202 2.30 -32.03 -9.47
N ASP A 203 1.72 -31.46 -8.41
CA ASP A 203 0.49 -30.67 -8.50
C ASP A 203 0.83 -29.21 -8.77
N LEU A 204 0.23 -28.64 -9.81
CA LEU A 204 0.42 -27.25 -10.22
C LEU A 204 -0.90 -26.45 -10.16
N GLY A 205 -1.99 -27.00 -9.59
CA GLY A 205 -3.25 -26.27 -9.47
C GLY A 205 -3.91 -25.90 -10.81
N ALA A 206 -3.56 -26.61 -11.89
CA ALA A 206 -3.81 -26.26 -13.27
C ALA A 206 -5.27 -26.47 -13.75
N ALA A 207 -6.24 -25.89 -13.04
CA ALA A 207 -7.65 -25.97 -13.41
C ALA A 207 -7.91 -25.25 -14.76
N GLY A 208 -8.57 -25.95 -15.68
CA GLY A 208 -8.96 -25.41 -16.98
C GLY A 208 -7.93 -25.55 -18.11
N LEU A 209 -6.76 -26.13 -17.84
CA LEU A 209 -5.83 -26.55 -18.89
C LEU A 209 -6.21 -27.94 -19.44
N THR A 210 -5.85 -28.19 -20.70
CA THR A 210 -5.98 -29.52 -21.30
C THR A 210 -4.85 -30.44 -20.84
N GLY A 211 -5.11 -31.75 -20.84
CA GLY A 211 -4.06 -32.74 -20.54
C GLY A 211 -2.85 -32.62 -21.49
N ASP A 212 -3.07 -32.17 -22.72
CA ASP A 212 -2.01 -31.95 -23.71
C ASP A 212 -1.09 -30.78 -23.33
N GLN A 213 -1.65 -29.68 -22.78
CA GLN A 213 -0.86 -28.54 -22.28
C GLN A 213 -0.01 -28.93 -21.07
N LEU A 214 -0.54 -29.81 -20.22
CA LEU A 214 0.18 -30.31 -19.04
C LEU A 214 1.26 -31.36 -19.37
N HIS A 215 1.17 -31.99 -20.55
CA HIS A 215 2.13 -32.98 -21.03
C HIS A 215 3.33 -32.32 -21.74
N ASP A 216 3.98 -31.38 -21.06
CA ASP A 216 5.12 -30.62 -21.58
C ASP A 216 6.40 -30.81 -20.73
N MET A 217 7.51 -31.14 -21.42
CA MET A 217 8.80 -31.35 -20.77
C MET A 217 9.40 -30.06 -20.20
N GLY A 218 9.16 -28.91 -20.85
CA GLY A 218 9.57 -27.62 -20.32
C GLY A 218 8.89 -27.32 -18.98
N LEU A 219 7.57 -27.56 -18.90
CA LEU A 219 6.79 -27.35 -17.68
C LEU A 219 7.30 -28.24 -16.54
N LEU A 220 7.49 -29.52 -16.82
CA LEU A 220 8.00 -30.45 -15.83
C LEU A 220 9.43 -30.10 -15.40
N THR A 221 10.28 -29.66 -16.33
CA THR A 221 11.65 -29.23 -16.02
C THR A 221 11.64 -27.98 -15.13
N ALA A 222 10.81 -26.98 -15.45
CA ALA A 222 10.69 -25.75 -14.65
C ALA A 222 10.19 -26.07 -13.24
N ALA A 223 9.12 -26.87 -13.15
CA ALA A 223 8.57 -27.30 -11.87
C ALA A 223 9.57 -28.12 -11.04
N LYS A 224 10.50 -28.86 -11.67
CA LYS A 224 11.55 -29.59 -10.96
C LYS A 224 12.70 -28.73 -10.49
N LEU A 225 13.12 -27.78 -11.32
CA LEU A 225 14.24 -26.91 -11.02
C LEU A 225 13.88 -25.86 -9.98
N ASN A 226 12.62 -25.45 -9.88
CA ASN A 226 12.21 -24.35 -9.03
C ASN A 226 10.90 -24.66 -8.26
N ASP A 227 10.97 -24.74 -6.92
CA ASP A 227 9.79 -24.94 -6.06
C ASP A 227 8.86 -23.73 -6.05
N GLY A 228 9.43 -22.51 -6.11
CA GLY A 228 8.65 -21.28 -6.21
C GLY A 228 7.75 -21.26 -7.45
N PHE A 229 8.18 -21.85 -8.57
CA PHE A 229 7.37 -21.93 -9.80
C PHE A 229 6.12 -22.76 -9.54
N ARG A 230 6.26 -23.87 -8.79
CA ARG A 230 5.12 -24.69 -8.36
C ARG A 230 4.19 -23.91 -7.44
N GLN A 231 4.76 -23.18 -6.48
CA GLN A 231 3.98 -22.36 -5.55
C GLN A 231 3.23 -21.23 -6.28
N ALA A 232 3.86 -20.56 -7.24
CA ALA A 232 3.24 -19.53 -8.06
C ALA A 232 2.07 -20.10 -8.87
N ALA A 233 2.25 -21.26 -9.52
CA ALA A 233 1.17 -21.93 -10.24
C ALA A 233 -0.03 -22.30 -9.35
N LEU A 234 0.22 -22.70 -8.10
CA LEU A 234 -0.84 -23.00 -7.13
C LEU A 234 -1.56 -21.74 -6.63
N LYS A 235 -0.84 -20.63 -6.46
CA LYS A 235 -1.38 -19.38 -5.90
C LYS A 235 -2.01 -18.47 -6.94
N LEU A 236 -1.62 -18.57 -8.21
CA LEU A 236 -2.08 -17.70 -9.31
C LEU A 236 -2.85 -18.53 -10.36
N PRO A 237 -4.20 -18.60 -10.28
CA PRO A 237 -5.00 -19.51 -11.09
C PRO A 237 -4.91 -19.31 -12.60
N ASP A 238 -4.61 -18.09 -13.04
CA ASP A 238 -4.50 -17.75 -14.47
C ASP A 238 -3.07 -17.80 -15.00
N PHE A 239 -2.06 -18.00 -14.13
CA PHE A 239 -0.65 -18.00 -14.54
C PHE A 239 -0.38 -19.02 -15.64
N LEU A 240 -0.70 -20.30 -15.40
CA LEU A 240 -0.42 -21.32 -16.41
C LEU A 240 -1.29 -21.15 -17.67
N LYS A 241 -2.49 -20.58 -17.56
CA LYS A 241 -3.34 -20.30 -18.74
C LYS A 241 -2.69 -19.27 -19.65
N LEU A 242 -2.17 -18.18 -19.07
CA LEU A 242 -1.46 -17.14 -19.81
C LEU A 242 -0.13 -17.66 -20.38
N LEU A 243 0.59 -18.50 -19.62
CA LEU A 243 1.83 -19.13 -20.08
C LEU A 243 1.61 -20.02 -21.32
N PHE A 244 0.49 -20.75 -21.36
CA PHE A 244 0.10 -21.62 -22.46
C PHE A 244 -0.75 -20.94 -23.54
N ASP A 245 -0.95 -19.62 -23.46
CA ASP A 245 -1.68 -18.89 -24.48
C ASP A 245 -0.82 -18.73 -25.75
N SER A 246 -1.26 -19.38 -26.83
CA SER A 246 -0.56 -19.35 -28.13
C SER A 246 -0.53 -17.98 -28.80
N THR A 247 -1.44 -17.08 -28.43
CA THR A 247 -1.47 -15.70 -28.90
C THR A 247 -0.45 -14.82 -28.13
N LEU A 248 -0.08 -15.22 -26.91
CA LEU A 248 0.85 -14.47 -26.05
C LEU A 248 2.27 -15.05 -26.08
N TYR A 249 2.51 -16.17 -25.38
CA TYR A 249 3.86 -16.63 -25.00
C TYR A 249 4.16 -18.10 -25.34
N TRP A 250 3.15 -18.87 -25.74
CA TRP A 250 3.32 -20.26 -26.13
C TRP A 250 3.53 -20.40 -27.64
N LYS A 251 4.75 -20.74 -28.06
CA LYS A 251 5.11 -20.98 -29.46
C LYS A 251 5.67 -22.39 -29.65
N GLU A 252 5.48 -22.98 -30.85
CA GLU A 252 6.15 -24.24 -31.19
C GLU A 252 7.67 -24.03 -31.21
N THR A 253 8.42 -25.00 -30.69
CA THR A 253 9.88 -24.90 -30.51
C THR A 253 10.68 -24.84 -31.82
N ASP A 254 10.04 -25.08 -32.95
CA ASP A 254 10.65 -25.02 -34.29
C ASP A 254 10.28 -23.75 -35.08
N THR A 255 9.64 -22.79 -34.43
CA THR A 255 9.40 -21.46 -34.98
C THR A 255 10.59 -20.53 -34.73
N ALA A 256 10.64 -19.41 -35.46
CA ALA A 256 11.69 -18.42 -35.29
C ALA A 256 11.56 -17.66 -33.95
N ASP A 257 10.34 -17.57 -33.42
CA ASP A 257 10.05 -16.92 -32.14
C ASP A 257 10.28 -17.92 -30.99
N PRO A 258 11.01 -17.53 -29.93
CA PRO A 258 11.24 -18.41 -28.81
C PRO A 258 9.93 -18.73 -28.07
N ASN A 259 9.87 -19.87 -27.42
CA ASN A 259 8.83 -20.16 -26.44
C ASN A 259 9.32 -19.66 -25.07
N LEU A 260 8.52 -18.88 -24.34
CA LEU A 260 8.94 -18.27 -23.08
C LEU A 260 9.41 -19.31 -22.06
N LEU A 261 8.69 -20.43 -21.90
CA LEU A 261 9.06 -21.47 -20.94
C LEU A 261 10.45 -22.06 -21.25
N TYR A 262 10.73 -22.30 -22.54
CA TYR A 262 12.06 -22.75 -22.97
C TYR A 262 13.13 -21.65 -22.85
N GLN A 263 12.77 -20.39 -23.04
CA GLN A 263 13.67 -19.25 -22.82
C GLN A 263 14.09 -19.16 -21.35
N LEU A 264 13.14 -19.21 -20.41
CA LEU A 264 13.40 -19.25 -18.97
C LEU A 264 14.37 -20.39 -18.62
N LEU A 265 14.10 -21.60 -19.11
CA LEU A 265 14.96 -22.76 -18.84
C LEU A 265 16.36 -22.62 -19.43
N ARG A 266 16.47 -22.11 -20.66
CA ARG A 266 17.77 -21.90 -21.34
C ARG A 266 18.63 -20.87 -20.62
N HIS A 267 18.03 -19.83 -20.06
CA HIS A 267 18.74 -18.85 -19.24
C HIS A 267 18.99 -19.36 -17.82
N GLN A 268 18.14 -20.23 -17.27
CA GLN A 268 18.38 -20.89 -15.99
C GLN A 268 19.64 -21.77 -16.02
N ILE A 269 19.76 -22.61 -17.05
CA ILE A 269 20.85 -23.58 -17.15
C ILE A 269 22.02 -23.09 -18.02
N GLY A 270 21.83 -22.07 -18.85
CA GLY A 270 22.79 -21.62 -19.85
C GLY A 270 22.87 -22.55 -21.07
N VAL A 271 23.26 -21.99 -22.21
CA VAL A 271 23.40 -22.69 -23.50
C VAL A 271 24.81 -22.47 -24.03
N ARG A 272 25.45 -23.55 -24.48
CA ARG A 272 26.76 -23.52 -25.13
C ARG A 272 26.69 -23.99 -26.56
N ASP A 273 27.46 -23.42 -27.47
CA ASP A 273 27.58 -23.90 -28.83
C ASP A 273 28.15 -25.33 -28.84
N PRO A 274 27.52 -26.29 -29.55
CA PRO A 274 27.87 -27.70 -29.44
C PRO A 274 29.20 -28.05 -30.13
N VAL A 275 29.74 -27.17 -30.98
CA VAL A 275 30.98 -27.42 -31.75
C VAL A 275 32.17 -26.70 -31.11
N THR A 276 31.96 -25.45 -30.70
CA THR A 276 33.00 -24.56 -30.17
C THR A 276 33.03 -24.52 -28.64
N ASN A 277 32.00 -25.05 -27.98
CA ASN A 277 31.80 -25.00 -26.52
C ASN A 277 31.70 -23.58 -25.94
N ALA A 278 31.58 -22.56 -26.80
CA ALA A 278 31.41 -21.17 -26.40
C ALA A 278 30.03 -20.96 -25.76
N VAL A 279 29.93 -20.13 -24.72
CA VAL A 279 28.64 -19.78 -24.12
C VAL A 279 27.84 -18.93 -25.11
N THR A 280 26.70 -19.43 -25.55
CA THR A 280 25.75 -18.70 -26.42
C THR A 280 24.68 -17.98 -25.59
N ILE A 281 24.29 -18.57 -24.46
CA ILE A 281 23.42 -17.95 -23.45
C ILE A 281 24.04 -18.24 -22.08
N PRO A 282 24.42 -17.24 -21.29
CA PRO A 282 24.93 -17.47 -19.94
C PRO A 282 23.85 -18.09 -19.06
N ALA A 283 24.26 -18.91 -18.08
CA ALA A 283 23.37 -19.27 -16.99
C ALA A 283 23.25 -18.03 -16.09
N ASP A 284 22.08 -17.41 -16.06
CA ASP A 284 21.84 -16.18 -15.32
C ASP A 284 20.75 -16.32 -14.25
N GLY A 285 20.02 -17.43 -14.18
CA GLY A 285 18.99 -17.65 -13.15
C GLY A 285 17.61 -17.06 -13.47
N MET A 286 17.30 -16.84 -14.76
CA MET A 286 16.04 -16.20 -15.19
C MET A 286 14.76 -16.86 -14.67
N LEU A 287 14.71 -18.19 -14.56
CA LEU A 287 13.54 -18.88 -13.99
C LEU A 287 13.33 -18.50 -12.52
N ASP A 288 14.42 -18.34 -11.76
CA ASP A 288 14.37 -17.97 -10.36
C ASP A 288 13.82 -16.56 -10.17
N ARG A 289 14.31 -15.59 -10.96
CA ARG A 289 13.82 -14.20 -10.94
C ARG A 289 12.37 -14.06 -11.40
N PHE A 290 12.02 -14.68 -12.52
CA PHE A 290 10.64 -14.70 -13.02
C PHE A 290 9.67 -15.25 -11.96
N THR A 291 10.08 -16.34 -11.31
CA THR A 291 9.30 -16.93 -10.24
C THR A 291 9.19 -16.02 -9.03
N ALA A 292 10.29 -15.36 -8.64
CA ALA A 292 10.29 -14.40 -7.54
C ALA A 292 9.28 -13.27 -7.79
N ASP A 293 9.21 -12.75 -9.02
CA ASP A 293 8.20 -11.75 -9.42
C ASP A 293 6.77 -12.27 -9.30
N LEU A 294 6.48 -13.46 -9.81
CA LEU A 294 5.14 -14.06 -9.65
C LEU A 294 4.77 -14.28 -8.18
N LEU A 295 5.74 -14.68 -7.34
CA LEU A 295 5.49 -14.87 -5.91
C LEU A 295 5.23 -13.56 -5.18
N LYS A 296 5.82 -12.43 -5.60
CA LYS A 296 5.48 -11.10 -5.06
C LYS A 296 4.02 -10.79 -5.36
N VAL A 297 3.59 -10.92 -6.62
CA VAL A 297 2.17 -10.75 -7.02
C VAL A 297 1.25 -11.65 -6.18
N ALA A 298 1.62 -12.91 -5.99
CA ALA A 298 0.84 -13.88 -5.22
C ALA A 298 0.79 -13.63 -3.71
N ASN A 299 1.77 -12.93 -3.15
CA ASN A 299 1.89 -12.68 -1.70
C ASN A 299 1.35 -11.30 -1.30
N THR A 300 1.01 -10.42 -2.24
CA THR A 300 0.25 -9.19 -1.99
C THR A 300 -1.20 -9.56 -1.64
N GLY A 301 -1.51 -9.61 -0.34
CA GLY A 301 -2.64 -10.32 0.28
C GLY A 301 -4.09 -9.97 -0.10
N GLY A 302 -4.35 -9.24 -1.17
CA GLY A 302 -5.68 -8.98 -1.73
C GLY A 302 -5.72 -8.90 -3.26
N LEU A 303 -4.57 -8.87 -3.93
CA LEU A 303 -4.47 -8.85 -5.39
C LEU A 303 -5.07 -10.11 -6.03
N ALA A 304 -4.94 -11.27 -5.39
CA ALA A 304 -5.50 -12.53 -5.89
C ALA A 304 -7.05 -12.50 -6.05
N ALA A 305 -7.75 -11.58 -5.40
CA ALA A 305 -9.19 -11.35 -5.57
C ALA A 305 -9.51 -10.34 -6.69
N ALA A 306 -8.55 -9.49 -7.08
CA ALA A 306 -8.66 -8.52 -8.17
C ALA A 306 -8.35 -9.18 -9.52
N GLY A 307 -9.20 -10.14 -9.93
CA GLY A 307 -8.94 -11.09 -11.01
C GLY A 307 -8.29 -10.53 -12.27
N ASP A 308 -8.80 -9.42 -12.83
CA ASP A 308 -8.25 -8.84 -14.06
C ASP A 308 -6.94 -8.06 -13.83
N LEU A 309 -6.78 -7.39 -12.68
CA LEU A 309 -5.50 -6.78 -12.29
C LEU A 309 -4.40 -7.85 -12.11
N THR A 310 -4.71 -8.96 -11.43
CA THR A 310 -3.75 -10.06 -11.27
C THR A 310 -3.35 -10.66 -12.63
N LYS A 311 -4.31 -10.84 -13.56
CA LYS A 311 -3.98 -11.28 -14.93
C LYS A 311 -3.06 -10.29 -15.64
N ALA A 312 -3.33 -8.99 -15.53
CA ALA A 312 -2.49 -7.95 -16.12
C ALA A 312 -1.04 -8.02 -15.58
N LEU A 313 -0.87 -8.10 -14.25
CA LEU A 313 0.45 -8.19 -13.62
C LEU A 313 1.20 -9.47 -14.01
N ILE A 314 0.50 -10.61 -14.10
CA ILE A 314 1.09 -11.85 -14.63
C ILE A 314 1.53 -11.65 -16.08
N ALA A 315 0.69 -11.06 -16.93
CA ALA A 315 1.01 -10.80 -18.32
C ALA A 315 2.19 -9.84 -18.47
N PHE A 316 2.34 -8.84 -17.59
CA PHE A 316 3.48 -7.93 -17.56
C PHE A 316 4.78 -8.65 -17.20
N ALA A 317 4.76 -9.52 -16.18
CA ALA A 317 5.90 -10.38 -15.86
C ALA A 317 6.25 -11.29 -17.05
N LEU A 318 5.27 -11.95 -17.67
CA LEU A 318 5.53 -12.79 -18.84
C LEU A 318 6.17 -12.00 -19.98
N GLN A 319 5.72 -10.77 -20.26
CA GLN A 319 6.28 -9.92 -21.30
C GLN A 319 7.70 -9.44 -20.99
N ALA A 320 7.96 -8.97 -19.77
CA ALA A 320 9.28 -8.48 -19.37
C ALA A 320 10.37 -9.53 -19.57
N TYR A 321 10.07 -10.80 -19.28
CA TYR A 321 11.01 -11.92 -19.45
C TYR A 321 11.01 -12.50 -20.87
N TYR A 322 10.00 -12.20 -21.69
CA TYR A 322 9.93 -12.61 -23.09
C TYR A 322 10.64 -11.62 -24.04
N GLU A 323 10.29 -10.34 -23.95
CA GLU A 323 10.66 -9.27 -24.91
C GLU A 323 11.76 -8.34 -24.39
N GLY A 324 11.91 -8.18 -23.07
CA GLY A 324 12.86 -7.28 -22.44
C GLY A 324 14.17 -7.98 -22.06
N PRO A 325 15.27 -7.87 -22.84
CA PRO A 325 16.56 -8.48 -22.48
C PRO A 325 17.19 -7.88 -21.21
N ASN A 326 16.61 -6.82 -20.63
CA ASN A 326 17.02 -6.26 -19.34
C ASN A 326 16.82 -7.23 -18.17
N ALA A 327 15.94 -8.22 -18.29
CA ALA A 327 15.80 -9.30 -17.31
C ALA A 327 16.90 -10.38 -17.43
N THR A 328 17.85 -10.26 -18.37
CA THR A 328 19.00 -11.20 -18.48
C THR A 328 20.13 -10.87 -17.50
N THR A 329 20.09 -9.72 -16.82
CA THR A 329 21.02 -9.44 -15.72
C THR A 329 20.58 -10.19 -14.48
N ALA A 330 21.49 -10.93 -13.86
CA ALA A 330 21.18 -11.87 -12.77
C ALA A 330 20.59 -11.21 -11.51
N ASP A 331 20.64 -9.89 -11.43
CA ASP A 331 20.26 -9.04 -10.30
C ASP A 331 18.99 -8.20 -10.55
N ARG A 332 18.30 -8.36 -11.69
CA ARG A 332 17.13 -7.53 -12.03
C ARG A 332 15.85 -8.34 -12.16
N GLU A 333 14.93 -8.06 -11.24
CA GLU A 333 13.54 -8.50 -11.22
C GLU A 333 12.62 -7.35 -11.67
N LEU A 334 11.41 -7.63 -12.16
CA LEU A 334 10.46 -6.61 -12.60
C LEU A 334 9.80 -5.92 -11.41
N PHE A 335 9.29 -6.69 -10.46
CA PHE A 335 8.54 -6.16 -9.33
C PHE A 335 9.47 -6.01 -8.13
N LYS A 336 9.39 -4.88 -7.44
CA LYS A 336 9.98 -4.68 -6.13
C LYS A 336 8.87 -4.80 -5.08
N GLN A 337 9.13 -5.53 -4.00
CA GLN A 337 8.19 -5.59 -2.88
C GLN A 337 8.31 -4.30 -2.06
N ILE A 338 7.17 -3.72 -1.70
CA ILE A 338 7.05 -2.52 -0.86
C ILE A 338 6.06 -2.79 0.28
N GLY A 339 5.87 -1.82 1.18
CA GLY A 339 4.94 -1.93 2.31
C GLY A 339 3.52 -2.23 1.81
N GLY A 340 3.10 -3.49 1.92
CA GLY A 340 1.76 -3.98 1.55
C GLY A 340 1.45 -4.09 0.04
N GLY A 341 2.42 -3.78 -0.84
CA GLY A 341 2.23 -3.73 -2.29
C GLY A 341 3.45 -4.15 -3.13
N ILE A 342 3.41 -3.85 -4.42
CA ILE A 342 4.53 -3.98 -5.36
C ILE A 342 4.77 -2.67 -6.13
N GLU A 343 6.02 -2.41 -6.47
CA GLU A 343 6.50 -1.30 -7.29
C GLU A 343 7.14 -1.84 -8.57
N PHE A 344 6.94 -1.18 -9.72
CA PHE A 344 7.69 -1.46 -10.94
C PHE A 344 7.65 -0.30 -11.93
N LEU A 345 8.68 -0.22 -12.78
CA LEU A 345 8.65 0.70 -13.90
C LEU A 345 7.85 0.10 -15.06
N ARG A 346 6.80 0.78 -15.50
CA ARG A 346 6.00 0.41 -16.68
C ARG A 346 6.88 0.22 -17.92
N SER A 347 7.93 1.04 -18.06
CA SER A 347 8.88 0.97 -19.17
C SER A 347 9.71 -0.32 -19.21
N ASP A 348 9.81 -1.04 -18.09
CA ASP A 348 10.46 -2.36 -18.04
C ASP A 348 9.58 -3.48 -18.59
N VAL A 349 8.27 -3.23 -18.73
CA VAL A 349 7.33 -4.13 -19.40
C VAL A 349 7.29 -3.84 -20.89
N ALA A 350 7.00 -2.58 -21.27
CA ALA A 350 6.98 -2.13 -22.68
C ALA A 350 7.16 -0.61 -22.81
N ALA A 351 7.54 -0.13 -24.00
CA ALA A 351 7.79 1.29 -24.22
C ALA A 351 6.52 2.16 -24.13
N SER A 352 5.38 1.63 -24.60
CA SER A 352 4.07 2.31 -24.56
C SER A 352 2.96 1.39 -24.04
N LEU A 353 1.84 1.94 -23.57
CA LEU A 353 0.73 1.14 -23.06
C LEU A 353 0.14 0.21 -24.13
N GLY A 354 0.07 0.66 -25.38
CA GLY A 354 -0.47 -0.13 -26.49
C GLY A 354 0.37 -1.37 -26.87
N GLU A 355 1.61 -1.47 -26.37
CA GLU A 355 2.47 -2.63 -26.55
C GLU A 355 2.41 -3.60 -25.36
N MET A 356 1.82 -3.20 -24.23
CA MET A 356 1.70 -4.03 -23.03
C MET A 356 0.57 -5.05 -23.21
N LYS A 357 0.91 -6.33 -23.31
CA LYS A 357 -0.06 -7.41 -23.58
C LYS A 357 -1.13 -7.57 -22.50
N GLY A 358 -0.86 -7.18 -21.26
CA GLY A 358 -1.82 -7.21 -20.15
C GLY A 358 -2.66 -5.93 -19.99
N TYR A 359 -2.49 -4.93 -20.85
CA TYR A 359 -3.10 -3.62 -20.63
C TYR A 359 -4.62 -3.64 -20.77
N ASP A 360 -5.19 -4.46 -21.66
CA ASP A 360 -6.64 -4.60 -21.80
C ASP A 360 -7.30 -5.11 -20.49
N ASP A 361 -6.67 -6.06 -19.80
CA ASP A 361 -7.12 -6.56 -18.50
C ASP A 361 -7.00 -5.47 -17.42
N PHE A 362 -5.89 -4.71 -17.42
CA PHE A 362 -5.70 -3.58 -16.51
C PHE A 362 -6.76 -2.49 -16.72
N GLN A 363 -7.04 -2.11 -17.97
CA GLN A 363 -8.09 -1.14 -18.29
C GLN A 363 -9.48 -1.64 -17.87
N THR A 364 -9.76 -2.93 -18.08
CA THR A 364 -11.03 -3.55 -17.68
C THR A 364 -11.21 -3.46 -16.17
N TRP A 365 -10.15 -3.76 -15.41
CA TRP A 365 -10.16 -3.64 -13.97
C TRP A 365 -10.34 -2.19 -13.51
N LEU A 366 -9.56 -1.25 -14.06
CA LEU A 366 -9.61 0.16 -13.64
C LEU A 366 -10.96 0.82 -13.95
N ALA A 367 -11.57 0.49 -15.10
CA ALA A 367 -12.91 0.94 -15.45
C ALA A 367 -14.01 0.35 -14.56
N GLY A 368 -13.70 -0.71 -13.81
CA GLY A 368 -14.59 -1.34 -12.84
C GLY A 368 -14.62 -0.66 -11.47
N LEU A 369 -13.69 0.25 -11.15
CA LEU A 369 -13.68 1.00 -9.88
C LEU A 369 -14.83 2.02 -9.86
N ASP A 370 -14.77 3.02 -10.74
CA ASP A 370 -15.89 3.89 -11.09
C ASP A 370 -15.62 4.62 -12.42
N THR A 371 -16.70 5.03 -13.09
CA THR A 371 -16.60 5.63 -14.44
C THR A 371 -16.04 7.05 -14.42
N GLY A 372 -16.19 7.79 -13.30
CA GLY A 372 -15.68 9.15 -13.15
C GLY A 372 -14.16 9.16 -13.07
N THR A 373 -13.62 8.42 -12.12
CA THR A 373 -12.19 8.19 -11.90
C THR A 373 -11.48 7.71 -13.15
N TRP A 374 -12.06 6.71 -13.84
CA TRP A 374 -11.49 6.22 -15.10
C TRP A 374 -11.27 7.34 -16.13
N ASN A 375 -12.26 8.22 -16.32
CA ASN A 375 -12.17 9.29 -17.31
C ASN A 375 -11.07 10.32 -16.98
N VAL A 376 -10.71 10.47 -15.71
CA VAL A 376 -9.66 11.39 -15.27
C VAL A 376 -8.28 10.72 -15.29
N ILE A 377 -8.19 9.45 -14.92
CA ILE A 377 -6.92 8.70 -14.89
C ILE A 377 -6.46 8.28 -16.28
N GLN A 378 -7.36 7.74 -17.12
CA GLN A 378 -7.03 7.19 -18.44
C GLN A 378 -6.08 8.07 -19.28
N PRO A 379 -6.33 9.39 -19.47
CA PRO A 379 -5.47 10.22 -20.30
C PRO A 379 -4.06 10.45 -19.71
N LYS A 380 -3.85 10.19 -18.42
CA LYS A 380 -2.57 10.39 -17.72
C LYS A 380 -1.67 9.14 -17.77
N LEU A 381 -2.25 7.94 -17.85
CA LEU A 381 -1.56 6.65 -17.70
C LEU A 381 -0.28 6.49 -18.55
N GLU A 382 -0.25 6.99 -19.78
CA GLU A 382 0.91 6.80 -20.69
C GLU A 382 2.19 7.42 -20.13
N ASN A 383 2.05 8.54 -19.39
CA ASN A 383 3.17 9.29 -18.83
C ASN A 383 3.55 8.83 -17.42
N LEU A 384 2.69 8.06 -16.74
CA LEU A 384 2.98 7.48 -15.43
C LEU A 384 3.89 6.28 -15.65
N LEU A 385 5.15 6.40 -15.26
CA LEU A 385 6.18 5.39 -15.51
C LEU A 385 6.46 4.52 -14.29
N ASP A 386 6.26 5.05 -13.08
CA ASP A 386 6.55 4.34 -11.82
C ASP A 386 5.25 3.88 -11.16
N TRP A 387 5.00 2.56 -11.16
CA TRP A 387 3.69 2.02 -10.78
C TRP A 387 3.77 1.30 -9.45
N TYR A 388 2.92 1.72 -8.52
CA TYR A 388 2.73 1.16 -7.19
C TYR A 388 1.34 0.54 -7.12
N VAL A 389 1.26 -0.73 -6.74
CA VAL A 389 0.00 -1.48 -6.69
C VAL A 389 -0.12 -2.17 -5.34
N ALA A 390 -1.17 -1.81 -4.60
CA ALA A 390 -1.50 -2.38 -3.30
C ALA A 390 -2.00 -3.82 -3.41
N GLY A 391 -1.66 -4.63 -2.40
CA GLY A 391 -2.34 -5.90 -2.15
C GLY A 391 -3.42 -5.78 -1.09
N GLN A 392 -3.10 -5.20 0.08
CA GLN A 392 -4.03 -5.06 1.21
C GLN A 392 -4.08 -3.65 1.78
N TYR A 393 -2.90 -3.08 2.04
CA TYR A 393 -2.65 -1.67 2.30
C TYR A 393 -1.39 -1.28 1.50
N LEU A 394 -1.10 0.00 1.34
CA LEU A 394 0.04 0.52 0.62
C LEU A 394 0.66 1.65 1.42
N ASN A 395 1.90 1.44 1.85
CA ASN A 395 2.73 2.49 2.40
C ASN A 395 3.92 2.70 1.46
N ALA A 396 3.86 3.76 0.67
CA ALA A 396 4.79 4.00 -0.41
C ALA A 396 5.09 5.47 -0.63
N THR A 397 6.32 5.73 -1.08
CA THR A 397 6.80 7.05 -1.48
C THR A 397 7.41 6.94 -2.88
N ALA A 398 6.88 7.71 -3.82
CA ALA A 398 7.36 7.72 -5.20
C ALA A 398 8.69 8.46 -5.34
N GLY A 399 9.48 8.02 -6.34
CA GLY A 399 10.70 8.74 -6.73
C GLY A 399 10.40 9.94 -7.64
N ASN A 400 11.43 10.47 -8.31
CA ASN A 400 11.28 11.64 -9.18
C ASN A 400 10.65 11.34 -10.56
N GLN A 401 9.97 10.21 -10.71
CA GLN A 401 9.26 9.83 -11.94
C GLN A 401 7.76 9.92 -11.69
N ALA A 402 7.02 10.32 -12.72
CA ALA A 402 5.56 10.38 -12.64
C ALA A 402 5.00 9.01 -12.27
N ALA A 403 4.27 8.96 -11.16
CA ALA A 403 3.87 7.74 -10.49
C ALA A 403 2.36 7.50 -10.60
N LEU A 404 2.00 6.23 -10.77
CA LEU A 404 0.64 5.74 -10.53
C LEU A 404 0.66 4.96 -9.23
N MET A 405 -0.06 5.42 -8.22
CA MET A 405 -0.16 4.74 -6.94
C MET A 405 -1.60 4.28 -6.73
N LEU A 406 -1.78 2.97 -6.62
CA LEU A 406 -3.08 2.32 -6.47
C LEU A 406 -3.12 1.66 -5.09
N GLY A 407 -3.93 2.23 -4.22
CA GLY A 407 -4.33 1.71 -2.92
C GLY A 407 -5.26 0.49 -3.01
N ALA A 408 -5.91 0.18 -1.89
CA ALA A 408 -6.81 -0.95 -1.68
C ALA A 408 -8.03 -0.51 -0.86
N GLY A 409 -8.87 -1.46 -0.44
CA GLY A 409 -10.04 -1.14 0.39
C GLY A 409 -9.74 -0.98 1.88
N GLN A 410 -8.51 -0.67 2.27
CA GLN A 410 -8.06 -0.42 3.64
C GLN A 410 -7.26 0.88 3.67
N THR A 411 -7.04 1.44 4.86
CA THR A 411 -6.20 2.64 5.04
C THR A 411 -4.82 2.50 4.39
N ASP A 412 -4.55 3.42 3.48
CA ASP A 412 -3.31 3.55 2.74
C ASP A 412 -2.55 4.83 3.08
N ASN A 413 -1.23 4.82 2.86
CA ASN A 413 -0.37 5.98 2.95
C ASN A 413 0.42 6.14 1.65
N LEU A 414 -0.05 7.06 0.81
CA LEU A 414 0.43 7.30 -0.53
C LEU A 414 1.13 8.66 -0.56
N THR A 415 2.41 8.64 -0.94
CA THR A 415 3.20 9.85 -1.07
C THR A 415 3.82 9.90 -2.47
N GLY A 416 3.42 10.89 -3.27
CA GLY A 416 3.98 11.17 -4.57
C GLY A 416 5.41 11.71 -4.50
N GLY A 417 5.98 11.94 -5.67
CA GLY A 417 7.36 12.33 -5.90
C GLY A 417 7.49 13.81 -6.22
N SER A 418 8.18 14.09 -7.33
CA SER A 418 8.45 15.47 -7.79
C SER A 418 7.88 15.74 -9.19
N GLN A 419 6.98 14.89 -9.66
CA GLN A 419 6.37 14.94 -10.98
C GLN A 419 4.85 14.89 -10.81
N ALA A 420 4.11 15.18 -11.87
CA ALA A 420 2.66 15.04 -11.87
C ALA A 420 2.25 13.56 -11.74
N ASP A 421 1.81 13.19 -10.55
CA ASP A 421 1.46 11.86 -10.10
C ASP A 421 -0.05 11.64 -10.07
N VAL A 422 -0.44 10.38 -9.91
CA VAL A 422 -1.83 9.97 -9.67
C VAL A 422 -1.85 9.01 -8.50
N LEU A 423 -2.49 9.43 -7.40
CA LEU A 423 -2.67 8.65 -6.18
C LEU A 423 -4.15 8.28 -6.06
N VAL A 424 -4.43 7.00 -5.85
CA VAL A 424 -5.79 6.46 -5.73
C VAL A 424 -5.87 5.66 -4.44
N GLY A 425 -6.53 6.15 -3.40
CA GLY A 425 -6.71 5.44 -2.12
C GLY A 425 -7.66 4.24 -2.25
N MET A 426 -8.78 4.45 -2.94
CA MET A 426 -9.90 3.51 -3.13
C MET A 426 -10.89 3.48 -1.97
N GLY A 427 -10.54 2.88 -0.84
CA GLY A 427 -11.43 2.94 0.31
C GLY A 427 -10.73 2.59 1.60
N GLY A 428 -11.30 3.00 2.72
CA GLY A 428 -10.53 3.15 3.96
C GLY A 428 -10.25 4.63 4.20
N ASN A 429 -9.67 4.93 5.35
CA ASN A 429 -9.30 6.30 5.70
C ASN A 429 -7.86 6.52 5.23
N ASP A 430 -7.69 7.04 4.02
CA ASP A 430 -6.43 7.07 3.30
C ASP A 430 -5.67 8.38 3.53
N ARG A 431 -4.35 8.34 3.33
CA ARG A 431 -3.47 9.51 3.42
C ARG A 431 -2.79 9.74 2.09
N LEU A 432 -3.06 10.89 1.48
CA LEU A 432 -2.56 11.22 0.15
C LEU A 432 -1.77 12.52 0.20
N ALA A 433 -0.51 12.46 -0.21
CA ALA A 433 0.36 13.62 -0.38
C ALA A 433 0.96 13.59 -1.79
N GLY A 434 0.65 14.57 -2.64
CA GLY A 434 1.23 14.66 -3.98
C GLY A 434 2.74 14.97 -3.96
N ASN A 435 3.14 15.83 -3.02
CA ASN A 435 4.45 16.51 -3.01
C ASN A 435 4.62 17.37 -4.28
N GLY A 436 5.79 17.33 -4.92
CA GLY A 436 6.05 18.22 -6.04
C GLY A 436 5.34 17.74 -7.30
N GLY A 437 4.58 18.59 -7.98
CA GLY A 437 3.84 18.18 -9.18
C GLY A 437 2.51 18.92 -9.31
N ASP A 438 1.81 18.67 -10.41
CA ASP A 438 0.38 19.00 -10.48
C ASP A 438 -0.36 17.67 -10.41
N ASP A 439 -0.64 17.23 -9.19
CA ASP A 439 -1.03 15.86 -8.90
C ASP A 439 -2.54 15.65 -8.96
N LEU A 440 -2.94 14.39 -9.11
CA LEU A 440 -4.34 13.98 -8.99
C LEU A 440 -4.46 13.02 -7.81
N LEU A 441 -5.16 13.47 -6.76
CA LEU A 441 -5.38 12.73 -5.53
C LEU A 441 -6.85 12.29 -5.49
N LEU A 442 -7.08 10.99 -5.50
CA LEU A 442 -8.42 10.42 -5.35
C LEU A 442 -8.45 9.59 -4.07
N GLY A 443 -9.10 10.08 -3.03
CA GLY A 443 -9.22 9.38 -1.75
C GLY A 443 -10.06 8.13 -1.91
N GLY A 444 -11.35 8.31 -2.21
CA GLY A 444 -12.25 7.20 -2.44
C GLY A 444 -13.28 7.14 -1.32
N MET A 445 -13.61 5.95 -0.83
CA MET A 445 -14.60 5.80 0.24
C MET A 445 -13.93 5.85 1.61
N GLY A 446 -14.26 6.84 2.46
CA GLY A 446 -13.72 6.95 3.81
C GLY A 446 -13.38 8.38 4.22
N ALA A 447 -12.86 8.53 5.44
CA ALA A 447 -12.38 9.81 5.94
C ALA A 447 -10.91 9.98 5.53
N ASP A 448 -10.68 10.59 4.37
CA ASP A 448 -9.35 10.73 3.78
C ASP A 448 -8.65 12.03 4.19
N LEU A 449 -7.32 11.97 4.36
CA LEU A 449 -6.48 13.13 4.68
C LEU A 449 -5.57 13.48 3.50
N TYR A 450 -5.74 14.68 2.99
CA TYR A 450 -4.92 15.25 1.92
C TYR A 450 -3.89 16.21 2.48
N ARG A 451 -2.62 15.98 2.15
CA ARG A 451 -1.51 16.82 2.60
C ARG A 451 -0.98 17.66 1.46
N HIS A 452 -0.88 18.96 1.73
CA HIS A 452 -0.37 19.95 0.80
C HIS A 452 0.67 20.84 1.48
N LYS A 453 1.84 21.00 0.88
CA LYS A 453 2.85 21.95 1.31
C LYS A 453 2.93 23.12 0.35
N VAL A 454 3.31 24.28 0.86
CA VAL A 454 3.66 25.41 -0.01
C VAL A 454 4.80 25.00 -0.94
N GLY A 455 4.53 25.03 -2.24
CA GLY A 455 5.48 24.68 -3.29
C GLY A 455 5.31 23.27 -3.86
N ASP A 456 4.35 22.49 -3.38
CA ASP A 456 3.98 21.19 -3.94
C ASP A 456 3.49 21.34 -5.39
N GLY A 457 2.65 22.32 -5.67
CA GLY A 457 2.21 22.68 -7.02
C GLY A 457 0.71 22.89 -7.05
N HIS A 458 0.06 22.57 -8.18
CA HIS A 458 -1.39 22.69 -8.34
C HIS A 458 -2.04 21.30 -8.41
N ASP A 459 -2.43 20.80 -7.25
CA ASP A 459 -3.03 19.49 -7.11
C ASP A 459 -4.54 19.54 -7.34
N ARG A 460 -5.12 18.39 -7.65
CA ARG A 460 -6.56 18.22 -7.75
C ARG A 460 -7.01 17.07 -6.88
N ILE A 461 -7.97 17.35 -6.01
CA ILE A 461 -8.63 16.35 -5.17
C ILE A 461 -9.95 15.93 -5.82
N ILE A 462 -10.23 14.63 -5.79
CA ILE A 462 -11.55 14.08 -6.10
C ILE A 462 -11.90 13.10 -4.98
N ASP A 463 -12.82 13.54 -4.13
CA ASP A 463 -13.29 12.75 -3.00
C ASP A 463 -14.83 12.62 -3.03
N PRO A 464 -15.40 11.41 -3.16
CA PRO A 464 -16.84 11.21 -3.08
C PRO A 464 -17.40 11.38 -1.66
N ASP A 465 -16.57 11.30 -0.62
CA ASP A 465 -16.90 11.44 0.80
C ASP A 465 -16.24 12.72 1.39
N ALA A 466 -16.16 13.79 0.59
CA ALA A 466 -15.49 15.04 0.93
C ALA A 466 -15.90 15.63 2.30
N ALA A 467 -17.15 15.48 2.74
CA ALA A 467 -17.61 15.95 4.05
C ALA A 467 -16.90 15.29 5.26
N SER A 468 -16.40 14.05 5.10
CA SER A 468 -15.58 13.38 6.12
C SER A 468 -14.08 13.47 5.87
N ALA A 469 -13.67 14.00 4.71
CA ALA A 469 -12.26 14.20 4.40
C ALA A 469 -11.70 15.45 5.11
N ARG A 470 -10.37 15.58 5.11
CA ARG A 470 -9.65 16.73 5.67
C ARG A 470 -8.48 17.14 4.79
N ILE A 471 -8.14 18.43 4.81
CA ILE A 471 -6.94 18.97 4.19
C ILE A 471 -6.01 19.47 5.29
N LEU A 472 -4.74 19.05 5.22
CA LEU A 472 -3.66 19.64 6.00
C LEU A 472 -2.74 20.41 5.06
N ALA A 473 -2.82 21.74 5.14
CA ALA A 473 -1.91 22.64 4.43
C ALA A 473 -0.78 23.09 5.37
N THR A 474 0.46 23.12 4.88
CA THR A 474 1.62 23.55 5.68
C THR A 474 2.52 24.52 4.90
N SER A 475 3.35 25.24 5.64
CA SER A 475 4.46 26.05 5.13
C SER A 475 5.44 25.24 4.28
N ALA A 476 6.34 25.92 3.56
CA ALA A 476 7.25 25.27 2.62
C ALA A 476 8.27 24.32 3.27
N ASP A 477 8.61 24.54 4.54
CA ASP A 477 9.42 23.62 5.35
C ASP A 477 8.58 22.50 5.99
N GLY A 478 7.25 22.62 5.95
CA GLY A 478 6.29 21.67 6.49
C GLY A 478 6.14 21.71 8.01
N ASN A 479 6.65 22.75 8.67
CA ASN A 479 6.69 22.85 10.14
C ASN A 479 5.53 23.67 10.71
N THR A 480 4.86 24.49 9.92
CA THR A 480 3.73 25.32 10.36
C THR A 480 2.51 24.88 9.57
N ALA A 481 1.45 24.44 10.24
CA ALA A 481 0.18 24.21 9.55
C ALA A 481 -0.55 25.54 9.38
N TYR A 482 -1.36 25.61 8.33
CA TYR A 482 -2.25 26.74 8.12
C TYR A 482 -3.65 26.37 8.57
N ASN A 483 -4.35 27.34 9.14
CA ASN A 483 -5.80 27.24 9.28
C ASN A 483 -6.42 27.17 7.87
N VAL A 484 -6.97 25.99 7.58
CA VAL A 484 -7.77 25.73 6.39
C VAL A 484 -9.19 25.29 6.75
N THR A 485 -9.62 25.53 7.98
CA THR A 485 -10.96 25.19 8.46
C THR A 485 -11.89 26.38 8.27
N THR A 486 -11.51 27.59 8.71
CA THR A 486 -12.40 28.75 8.66
C THR A 486 -12.00 29.75 7.58
N PHE A 487 -12.98 30.21 6.79
CA PHE A 487 -12.78 31.18 5.71
C PHE A 487 -13.83 32.28 5.73
N ILE A 488 -13.39 33.53 5.87
CA ILE A 488 -14.22 34.74 5.88
C ILE A 488 -14.29 35.32 4.47
N ARG A 489 -15.51 35.58 3.99
CA ARG A 489 -15.72 36.16 2.64
C ARG A 489 -15.15 37.57 2.56
N ASP A 490 -14.43 37.86 1.49
CA ASP A 490 -13.93 39.20 1.22
C ASP A 490 -15.11 40.16 0.94
N LYS A 491 -15.18 41.25 1.71
CA LYS A 491 -16.26 42.24 1.61
C LYS A 491 -16.36 42.92 0.23
N ASP A 492 -15.25 42.99 -0.52
CA ASP A 492 -15.16 43.65 -1.82
C ASP A 492 -15.20 42.65 -2.98
N ASN A 493 -15.01 41.35 -2.72
CA ASN A 493 -15.01 40.28 -3.72
C ASN A 493 -15.83 39.06 -3.27
N PRO A 494 -17.05 38.85 -3.80
CA PRO A 494 -17.93 37.75 -3.39
C PRO A 494 -17.45 36.35 -3.79
N ASN A 495 -16.36 36.25 -4.57
CA ASN A 495 -15.77 35.00 -5.04
C ASN A 495 -14.43 34.69 -4.36
N LEU A 496 -14.07 35.41 -3.29
CA LEU A 496 -12.84 35.24 -2.55
C LEU A 496 -13.15 35.16 -1.06
N TRP A 497 -12.54 34.19 -0.39
CA TRP A 497 -12.51 34.07 1.05
C TRP A 497 -11.06 33.95 1.50
N LYS A 498 -10.81 34.37 2.73
CA LYS A 498 -9.49 34.30 3.38
C LYS A 498 -9.65 33.65 4.72
N ASN A 499 -8.69 32.82 5.10
CA ASN A 499 -8.59 32.37 6.48
C ASN A 499 -8.24 33.56 7.41
N PRO A 500 -8.38 33.43 8.74
CA PRO A 500 -8.23 34.55 9.68
C PRO A 500 -6.89 35.29 9.58
N ASP A 501 -5.78 34.58 9.36
CA ASP A 501 -4.45 35.17 9.19
C ASP A 501 -4.17 35.72 7.77
N GLY A 502 -5.06 35.44 6.81
CA GLY A 502 -4.97 35.86 5.41
C GLY A 502 -3.91 35.15 4.57
N GLN A 503 -3.27 34.09 5.07
CA GLN A 503 -2.22 33.34 4.36
C GLN A 503 -2.76 32.36 3.32
N VAL A 504 -3.97 31.84 3.54
CA VAL A 504 -4.66 30.91 2.63
C VAL A 504 -5.90 31.59 2.09
N THR A 505 -6.14 31.43 0.80
CA THR A 505 -7.36 31.93 0.17
C THR A 505 -8.14 30.82 -0.48
N LEU A 506 -9.46 30.87 -0.34
CA LEU A 506 -10.38 30.03 -1.09
C LEU A 506 -11.07 30.92 -2.13
N ALA A 507 -10.95 30.56 -3.42
CA ALA A 507 -11.54 31.31 -4.51
C ALA A 507 -12.52 30.44 -5.31
N HIS A 508 -13.64 31.02 -5.71
CA HIS A 508 -14.65 30.35 -6.53
C HIS A 508 -14.72 30.96 -7.94
N GLY A 509 -14.28 30.18 -8.93
CA GLY A 509 -14.34 30.51 -10.35
C GLY A 509 -15.15 29.48 -11.13
N ASP A 510 -14.51 28.79 -12.07
CA ASP A 510 -15.10 27.61 -12.73
C ASP A 510 -15.07 26.36 -11.82
N THR A 511 -14.14 26.33 -10.87
CA THR A 511 -14.02 25.37 -9.77
C THR A 511 -13.65 26.14 -8.48
N TRP A 512 -13.77 25.48 -7.35
CA TRP A 512 -13.24 25.95 -6.07
C TRP A 512 -11.73 25.67 -5.99
N GLN A 513 -10.98 26.67 -5.54
CA GLN A 513 -9.53 26.65 -5.51
C GLN A 513 -9.05 27.12 -4.15
N LEU A 514 -8.45 26.21 -3.37
CA LEU A 514 -7.71 26.57 -2.18
C LEU A 514 -6.28 26.93 -2.60
N GLN A 515 -5.78 28.09 -2.19
CA GLN A 515 -4.48 28.61 -2.62
C GLN A 515 -3.61 28.88 -1.42
N THR A 516 -2.42 28.28 -1.44
CA THR A 516 -1.34 28.55 -0.50
C THR A 516 -0.24 29.32 -1.25
N GLY A 517 0.59 30.10 -0.55
CA GLY A 517 1.58 31.00 -1.17
C GLY A 517 2.69 30.30 -1.98
N GLY A 518 2.38 29.69 -3.12
CA GLY A 518 3.29 28.86 -3.92
C GLY A 518 2.65 27.64 -4.61
N GLY A 519 1.34 27.42 -4.45
CA GLY A 519 0.60 26.31 -5.04
C GLY A 519 -0.89 26.39 -4.71
N GLY A 520 -1.60 25.27 -4.84
CA GLY A 520 -3.00 25.19 -4.42
C GLY A 520 -3.64 23.86 -4.76
N ILE A 521 -4.91 23.74 -4.39
CA ILE A 521 -5.72 22.55 -4.54
C ILE A 521 -7.01 22.91 -5.28
N ASP A 522 -7.28 22.21 -6.37
CA ASP A 522 -8.58 22.18 -7.04
C ASP A 522 -9.52 21.23 -6.33
N LEU A 523 -10.54 21.80 -5.65
CA LEU A 523 -11.59 21.08 -4.94
C LEU A 523 -12.79 20.74 -5.85
N GLY A 524 -12.72 21.13 -7.12
CA GLY A 524 -13.75 20.83 -8.11
C GLY A 524 -14.96 21.78 -8.06
N GLN A 525 -16.01 21.41 -8.80
CA GLN A 525 -17.21 22.25 -9.00
C GLN A 525 -18.30 22.03 -7.96
N THR A 526 -18.23 20.90 -7.25
CA THR A 526 -19.29 20.42 -6.35
C THR A 526 -19.01 20.66 -4.88
N PHE A 527 -17.86 21.27 -4.56
CA PHE A 527 -17.51 21.65 -3.20
C PHE A 527 -18.65 22.44 -2.56
N ALA A 528 -18.99 22.06 -1.34
CA ALA A 528 -19.95 22.69 -0.47
C ALA A 528 -19.30 23.05 0.87
N ASP A 529 -19.92 24.00 1.57
CA ASP A 529 -19.60 24.30 2.96
C ASP A 529 -19.67 23.03 3.82
N GLY A 530 -18.65 22.79 4.65
CA GLY A 530 -18.39 21.58 5.42
C GLY A 530 -17.54 20.51 4.70
N ASP A 531 -17.39 20.57 3.37
CA ASP A 531 -16.48 19.65 2.68
C ASP A 531 -15.03 19.91 3.12
N TYR A 532 -14.28 18.83 3.34
CA TYR A 532 -12.89 18.84 3.81
C TYR A 532 -12.68 19.49 5.19
N GLY A 533 -13.75 19.68 5.98
CA GLY A 533 -13.72 20.46 7.23
C GLY A 533 -13.64 21.98 7.00
N ILE A 534 -14.03 22.46 5.81
CA ILE A 534 -13.97 23.88 5.45
C ILE A 534 -15.32 24.57 5.71
N HIS A 535 -15.32 25.60 6.55
CA HIS A 535 -16.48 26.40 6.95
C HIS A 535 -16.37 27.85 6.41
N LEU A 536 -17.41 28.31 5.71
CA LEU A 536 -17.47 29.59 5.01
C LEU A 536 -18.31 30.63 5.76
N LYS A 537 -17.64 31.60 6.38
CA LYS A 537 -18.28 32.75 7.02
C LYS A 537 -18.60 33.88 6.03
N GLY A 538 -19.61 34.68 6.38
CA GLY A 538 -19.94 35.92 5.68
C GLY A 538 -18.83 36.98 5.79
N PRO A 539 -18.91 38.12 5.07
CA PRO A 539 -18.02 39.24 5.33
C PRO A 539 -18.43 39.92 6.64
N ASP A 540 -17.47 40.51 7.35
CA ASP A 540 -17.76 41.28 8.56
C ASP A 540 -18.82 42.35 8.32
N THR A 541 -19.74 42.47 9.27
CA THR A 541 -20.81 43.46 9.20
C THR A 541 -20.24 44.87 9.36
N VAL A 542 -20.47 45.71 8.33
CA VAL A 542 -20.09 47.12 8.36
C VAL A 542 -21.10 47.92 9.18
N ILE A 543 -20.73 48.26 10.41
CA ILE A 543 -21.55 49.06 11.31
C ILE A 543 -21.56 50.53 10.85
N THR A 544 -22.75 51.07 10.62
CA THR A 544 -22.95 52.49 10.26
C THR A 544 -23.84 53.16 11.31
N PRO A 545 -23.26 53.75 12.37
CA PRO A 545 -24.03 54.33 13.46
C PRO A 545 -24.97 55.44 12.99
N THR A 546 -26.18 55.43 13.53
CA THR A 546 -27.25 56.39 13.26
C THR A 546 -27.50 57.34 14.44
N ASN A 547 -27.17 56.91 15.67
CA ASN A 547 -27.05 57.81 16.81
C ASN A 547 -25.67 57.69 17.47
N THR A 548 -25.35 58.66 18.32
CA THR A 548 -24.08 58.71 19.05
C THR A 548 -24.36 59.15 20.49
N VAL A 549 -23.83 58.39 21.45
CA VAL A 549 -23.88 58.62 22.88
C VAL A 549 -22.45 58.72 23.39
N MET A 550 -22.13 59.82 24.08
CA MET A 550 -20.77 60.06 24.60
C MET A 550 -20.85 60.21 26.12
N GLY A 551 -19.98 59.49 26.83
CA GLY A 551 -19.76 59.57 28.27
C GLY A 551 -18.86 60.72 28.69
N THR A 552 -18.17 60.54 29.80
CA THR A 552 -17.30 61.51 30.46
C THR A 552 -16.00 60.85 30.91
N CYS A 553 -15.20 61.49 31.77
CA CYS A 553 -14.00 60.86 32.34
C CYS A 553 -14.26 60.27 33.75
N ASP A 554 -15.54 60.16 34.12
CA ASP A 554 -16.01 59.56 35.36
C ASP A 554 -16.90 58.36 34.98
N GLY A 555 -17.05 57.38 35.88
CA GLY A 555 -17.89 56.20 35.61
C GLY A 555 -19.34 56.55 35.30
N ASP A 556 -19.79 56.12 34.13
CA ASP A 556 -21.08 56.40 33.50
C ASP A 556 -21.95 55.13 33.38
N ASN A 557 -23.24 55.32 33.14
CA ASN A 557 -24.18 54.24 32.80
C ASN A 557 -24.96 54.67 31.56
N LEU A 558 -24.57 54.12 30.42
CA LEU A 558 -25.03 54.52 29.09
C LEU A 558 -25.78 53.36 28.44
N SER A 559 -26.81 53.70 27.66
CA SER A 559 -27.54 52.71 26.88
C SER A 559 -27.95 53.29 25.54
N GLY A 560 -27.91 52.46 24.50
CA GLY A 560 -28.34 52.76 23.15
C GLY A 560 -29.85 52.64 22.97
N THR A 561 -30.24 52.48 21.73
CA THR A 561 -31.60 52.41 21.22
C THR A 561 -31.80 51.14 20.41
N GLY A 562 -32.92 51.00 19.70
CA GLY A 562 -33.16 49.85 18.82
C GLY A 562 -32.59 50.04 17.40
N ALA A 563 -31.55 50.86 17.25
CA ALA A 563 -30.93 51.19 15.97
C ALA A 563 -29.42 51.22 16.16
N SER A 564 -28.64 50.99 15.10
CA SER A 564 -27.19 51.08 15.16
C SER A 564 -26.70 52.38 15.78
N ASP A 565 -25.99 52.27 16.89
CA ASP A 565 -25.52 53.35 17.73
C ASP A 565 -23.99 53.34 17.86
N LEU A 566 -23.42 54.50 18.17
CA LEU A 566 -22.04 54.61 18.65
C LEU A 566 -22.10 55.06 20.11
N ILE A 567 -21.64 54.24 21.03
CA ILE A 567 -21.56 54.55 22.45
C ILE A 567 -20.08 54.58 22.84
N ASP A 568 -19.62 55.69 23.41
CA ASP A 568 -18.21 55.90 23.79
C ASP A 568 -18.15 56.40 25.24
N GLY A 569 -17.70 55.53 26.15
CA GLY A 569 -17.60 55.76 27.60
C GLY A 569 -16.56 56.83 27.96
N GLN A 570 -15.46 56.88 27.20
CA GLN A 570 -14.26 57.70 27.36
C GLN A 570 -13.37 57.28 28.53
N GLY A 571 -13.74 57.52 29.78
CA GLY A 571 -12.93 56.99 30.87
C GLY A 571 -13.61 57.04 32.23
N GLY A 572 -13.02 56.35 33.20
CA GLY A 572 -13.75 55.88 34.36
C GLY A 572 -14.30 54.49 34.12
N ASN A 573 -14.84 53.87 35.17
CA ASN A 573 -15.41 52.52 35.09
C ASN A 573 -16.89 52.62 34.69
N ASP A 574 -17.20 52.30 33.44
CA ASP A 574 -18.46 52.54 32.78
C ASP A 574 -19.33 51.28 32.71
N ILE A 575 -20.65 51.48 32.53
CA ILE A 575 -21.60 50.42 32.18
C ILE A 575 -22.26 50.83 30.87
N LEU A 576 -22.01 50.09 29.79
CA LEU A 576 -22.49 50.36 28.45
C LEU A 576 -23.41 49.23 27.95
N GLY A 577 -24.53 49.60 27.31
CA GLY A 577 -25.45 48.64 26.69
C GLY A 577 -25.92 49.07 25.31
N GLY A 578 -25.79 48.22 24.28
CA GLY A 578 -26.22 48.52 22.90
C GLY A 578 -27.74 48.55 22.73
N ALA A 579 -28.40 47.46 23.14
CA ALA A 579 -29.84 47.17 22.97
C ALA A 579 -30.17 46.42 21.68
N ASP A 580 -30.96 46.96 20.75
CA ASP A 580 -31.19 46.26 19.47
C ASP A 580 -30.46 47.00 18.34
N GLY A 581 -29.99 46.26 17.34
CA GLY A 581 -29.30 46.81 16.18
C GLY A 581 -27.80 46.65 16.29
N ASN A 582 -27.10 46.93 15.20
CA ASN A 582 -25.67 46.66 15.10
C ASN A 582 -24.91 47.88 15.61
N ASP A 583 -24.40 47.80 16.83
CA ASP A 583 -23.86 48.91 17.62
C ASP A 583 -22.33 48.90 17.67
N LYS A 584 -21.74 50.08 17.85
CA LYS A 584 -20.33 50.24 18.16
C LYS A 584 -20.20 50.75 19.59
N LEU A 585 -19.68 49.94 20.50
CA LEU A 585 -19.50 50.22 21.92
C LEU A 585 -18.01 50.33 22.23
N LEU A 586 -17.59 51.45 22.82
CA LEU A 586 -16.21 51.76 23.21
C LEU A 586 -16.19 52.10 24.71
N GLY A 587 -15.47 51.32 25.52
CA GLY A 587 -15.32 51.59 26.97
C GLY A 587 -14.42 52.79 27.22
N GLY A 588 -13.15 52.66 26.88
CA GLY A 588 -12.15 53.72 27.03
C GLY A 588 -11.14 53.39 28.13
N ASP A 589 -10.78 54.36 28.97
CA ASP A 589 -9.88 54.12 30.10
C ASP A 589 -10.67 53.71 31.36
N GLY A 590 -10.46 52.55 31.96
CA GLY A 590 -11.14 52.13 33.20
C GLY A 590 -11.56 50.66 33.15
N ASP A 591 -12.10 50.13 34.24
CA ASP A 591 -12.66 48.76 34.23
C ASP A 591 -14.16 48.83 33.88
N ASP A 592 -14.50 48.48 32.65
CA ASP A 592 -15.80 48.70 32.03
C ASP A 592 -16.67 47.42 31.98
N ASP A 593 -17.99 47.60 32.03
CA ASP A 593 -19.00 46.56 31.79
C ASP A 593 -19.75 46.88 30.49
N ILE A 594 -19.47 46.15 29.42
CA ILE A 594 -20.02 46.45 28.08
C ILE A 594 -20.80 45.26 27.53
N VAL A 595 -22.04 45.52 27.10
CA VAL A 595 -22.95 44.48 26.60
C VAL A 595 -23.63 44.93 25.31
N GLY A 596 -23.38 44.22 24.20
CA GLY A 596 -23.99 44.46 22.87
C GLY A 596 -25.51 44.31 22.89
N GLN A 597 -25.97 43.10 23.20
CA GLN A 597 -27.36 42.61 23.20
C GLN A 597 -27.78 42.02 21.86
N LEU A 598 -28.75 42.60 21.12
CA LEU A 598 -29.24 42.00 19.87
C LEU A 598 -28.68 42.74 18.65
N GLY A 599 -28.03 42.03 17.75
CA GLY A 599 -27.46 42.60 16.52
C GLY A 599 -26.00 42.20 16.38
N ASP A 600 -25.40 42.47 15.21
CA ASP A 600 -23.97 42.21 15.00
C ASP A 600 -23.19 43.44 15.50
N ASP A 601 -22.68 43.36 16.72
CA ASP A 601 -22.07 44.46 17.46
C ASP A 601 -20.54 44.49 17.32
N LEU A 602 -19.96 45.67 17.51
CA LEU A 602 -18.53 45.87 17.69
C LEU A 602 -18.31 46.42 19.09
N VAL A 603 -17.69 45.63 19.94
CA VAL A 603 -17.42 45.95 21.34
C VAL A 603 -15.91 46.07 21.54
N VAL A 604 -15.47 47.19 22.11
CA VAL A 604 -14.07 47.46 22.43
C VAL A 604 -13.98 47.92 23.88
N GLY A 605 -13.24 47.20 24.71
CA GLY A 605 -13.04 47.54 26.13
C GLY A 605 -12.20 48.80 26.27
N GLY A 606 -10.95 48.73 25.84
CA GLY A 606 -9.97 49.80 26.00
C GLY A 606 -8.97 49.43 27.08
N ALA A 607 -8.50 50.42 27.82
CA ALA A 607 -7.46 50.20 28.81
C ALA A 607 -8.07 49.90 30.19
N GLY A 608 -7.92 48.68 30.69
CA GLY A 608 -8.46 48.32 32.00
C GLY A 608 -8.56 46.82 32.22
N HIS A 609 -9.50 46.42 33.07
CA HIS A 609 -9.91 45.03 33.27
C HIS A 609 -11.41 44.92 33.00
N ASP A 610 -11.73 44.79 31.73
CA ASP A 610 -13.07 44.94 31.17
C ASP A 610 -13.86 43.63 31.17
N ARG A 611 -15.18 43.77 31.15
CA ARG A 611 -16.13 42.67 30.98
C ARG A 611 -16.99 42.97 29.75
N LEU A 612 -16.72 42.24 28.69
CA LEU A 612 -17.31 42.43 27.37
C LEU A 612 -18.25 41.27 27.03
N GLY A 613 -19.46 41.57 26.56
CA GLY A 613 -20.43 40.58 26.12
C GLY A 613 -21.11 40.97 24.81
N GLY A 614 -21.07 40.10 23.80
CA GLY A 614 -21.80 40.28 22.53
C GLY A 614 -23.29 40.01 22.70
N ASN A 615 -23.61 38.80 23.15
CA ASN A 615 -24.93 38.18 23.26
C ASN A 615 -25.44 37.57 21.97
N ASN A 616 -26.22 38.29 21.15
CA ASN A 616 -26.99 37.70 20.07
C ASN A 616 -26.67 38.39 18.75
N GLY A 617 -25.91 37.73 17.89
CA GLY A 617 -25.49 38.26 16.60
C GLY A 617 -24.08 37.76 16.30
N ASP A 618 -23.58 38.04 15.10
CA ASP A 618 -22.17 37.74 14.79
C ASP A 618 -21.34 38.94 15.27
N ASP A 619 -20.90 38.90 16.53
CA ASP A 619 -20.28 40.00 17.25
C ASP A 619 -18.76 40.04 17.09
N ARG A 620 -18.17 41.24 17.23
CA ARG A 620 -16.71 41.44 17.26
C ARG A 620 -16.30 42.13 18.55
N LEU A 621 -15.64 41.39 19.43
CA LEU A 621 -15.19 41.83 20.74
C LEU A 621 -13.66 41.98 20.73
N TYR A 622 -13.18 43.13 21.20
CA TYR A 622 -11.76 43.42 21.38
C TYR A 622 -11.53 43.91 22.80
N ALA A 623 -10.62 43.26 23.52
CA ALA A 623 -10.15 43.69 24.84
C ALA A 623 -9.72 45.16 24.81
N GLU A 624 -8.75 45.48 23.95
CA GLU A 624 -8.12 46.81 23.91
C GLU A 624 -8.54 47.66 22.70
N ASN A 625 -8.06 47.33 21.49
CA ASN A 625 -8.25 48.15 20.30
C ASN A 625 -8.78 47.33 19.13
N GLU A 626 -9.73 47.90 18.38
CA GLU A 626 -10.21 47.32 17.11
C GLU A 626 -9.03 47.10 16.15
N THR A 627 -8.85 45.85 15.73
CA THR A 627 -7.79 45.40 14.83
C THR A 627 -8.32 44.40 13.82
N THR A 628 -7.55 44.10 12.77
CA THR A 628 -7.89 42.98 11.88
C THR A 628 -7.43 41.67 12.52
N LEU A 629 -8.13 40.56 12.25
CA LEU A 629 -7.72 39.24 12.75
C LEU A 629 -6.27 38.90 12.36
N ALA A 630 -5.88 39.17 11.12
CA ALA A 630 -4.50 38.95 10.66
C ALA A 630 -3.46 39.77 11.44
N ASP A 631 -3.78 41.02 11.79
CA ASP A 631 -2.90 41.85 12.62
C ASP A 631 -2.89 41.40 14.09
N ALA A 632 -4.01 40.89 14.62
CA ALA A 632 -4.10 40.33 15.96
C ALA A 632 -3.26 39.04 16.08
N ILE A 633 -3.46 38.09 15.18
CA ILE A 633 -2.69 36.82 15.13
C ILE A 633 -1.20 37.13 14.96
N ALA A 634 -0.83 38.08 14.09
CA ALA A 634 0.58 38.46 13.93
C ALA A 634 1.19 39.14 15.17
N ALA A 635 0.37 39.62 16.10
CA ALA A 635 0.79 40.30 17.33
C ALA A 635 0.65 39.43 18.59
N GLN A 636 0.07 38.24 18.49
CA GLN A 636 -0.22 37.34 19.62
C GLN A 636 1.05 36.98 20.43
N ASP A 637 2.20 36.89 19.78
CA ASP A 637 3.50 36.64 20.41
C ASP A 637 4.11 37.90 21.09
N GLY A 638 3.26 38.79 21.57
CA GLY A 638 3.61 40.04 22.24
C GLY A 638 4.35 39.83 23.56
N THR A 639 4.70 40.92 24.25
CA THR A 639 5.24 40.81 25.61
C THR A 639 4.10 40.84 26.61
N ALA A 640 3.78 39.69 27.20
CA ALA A 640 2.81 39.59 28.29
C ALA A 640 3.12 40.59 29.43
N THR A 641 2.09 41.24 29.95
CA THR A 641 2.21 42.17 31.07
C THR A 641 2.14 41.47 32.44
N GLY A 642 1.58 40.25 32.47
CA GLY A 642 1.26 39.49 33.69
C GLY A 642 0.23 40.20 34.57
N ALA A 643 -0.52 41.15 34.02
CA ALA A 643 -1.64 41.79 34.66
C ALA A 643 -2.85 40.84 34.65
N GLN A 644 -3.84 41.13 35.51
CA GLN A 644 -5.18 40.58 35.28
C GLN A 644 -5.62 41.05 33.89
N GLY A 645 -6.16 40.17 33.06
CA GLY A 645 -6.72 40.54 31.76
C GLY A 645 -8.21 40.87 31.84
N ASP A 646 -8.86 40.72 30.71
CA ASP A 646 -10.28 40.99 30.47
C ASP A 646 -11.11 39.70 30.46
N ILE A 647 -12.43 39.86 30.48
CA ILE A 647 -13.37 38.77 30.16
C ILE A 647 -14.16 39.16 28.93
N LEU A 648 -14.14 38.28 27.92
CA LEU A 648 -14.87 38.46 26.69
C LEU A 648 -15.76 37.26 26.45
N ALA A 649 -17.05 37.50 26.16
CA ALA A 649 -18.03 36.45 25.88
C ALA A 649 -18.87 36.77 24.63
N GLY A 650 -18.76 35.96 23.59
CA GLY A 650 -19.55 36.09 22.36
C GLY A 650 -21.03 35.73 22.57
N ALA A 651 -21.26 34.50 23.02
CA ALA A 651 -22.53 33.85 23.36
C ALA A 651 -23.32 33.20 22.20
N TYR A 652 -24.10 33.93 21.40
CA TYR A 652 -24.88 33.36 20.28
C TYR A 652 -24.51 34.04 18.98
N GLY A 653 -24.02 33.25 18.03
CA GLY A 653 -23.64 33.73 16.69
C GLY A 653 -22.18 33.39 16.43
N ALA A 654 -21.73 33.62 15.20
CA ALA A 654 -20.36 33.31 14.81
C ALA A 654 -19.44 34.48 15.15
N ASP A 655 -18.94 34.50 16.37
CA ASP A 655 -18.28 35.64 16.99
C ASP A 655 -16.77 35.71 16.66
N GLN A 656 -16.21 36.91 16.80
CA GLN A 656 -14.77 37.15 16.80
C GLN A 656 -14.40 37.77 18.14
N VAL A 657 -13.58 37.06 18.92
CA VAL A 657 -13.19 37.46 20.27
C VAL A 657 -11.68 37.59 20.34
N VAL A 658 -11.18 38.80 20.60
CA VAL A 658 -9.75 39.12 20.58
C VAL A 658 -9.34 39.72 21.93
N GLY A 659 -8.51 39.00 22.67
CA GLY A 659 -7.84 39.47 23.88
C GLY A 659 -6.66 40.41 23.60
N ASP A 660 -5.87 40.70 24.62
CA ASP A 660 -4.79 41.68 24.57
C ASP A 660 -3.40 41.12 24.97
N THR A 661 -2.72 41.74 25.95
CA THR A 661 -1.43 41.32 26.48
C THR A 661 -1.50 40.93 27.97
N GLY A 662 -2.71 40.93 28.54
CA GLY A 662 -3.05 40.47 29.88
C GLY A 662 -3.41 38.99 29.89
N ASN A 663 -3.72 38.47 31.08
CA ASN A 663 -4.19 37.08 31.21
C ASN A 663 -5.71 37.07 31.10
N ASP A 664 -6.22 36.81 29.91
CA ASP A 664 -7.61 36.98 29.53
C ASP A 664 -8.43 35.69 29.73
N ILE A 665 -9.76 35.86 29.80
CA ILE A 665 -10.69 34.73 29.75
C ILE A 665 -11.66 34.95 28.61
N LEU A 666 -11.61 34.05 27.63
CA LEU A 666 -12.39 34.13 26.40
C LEU A 666 -13.43 33.00 26.35
N PHE A 667 -14.65 33.38 26.00
CA PHE A 667 -15.78 32.48 25.83
C PHE A 667 -16.39 32.72 24.44
N GLY A 668 -16.39 31.71 23.58
CA GLY A 668 -17.00 31.84 22.24
C GLY A 668 -18.51 31.80 22.36
N GLY A 669 -19.03 30.66 22.81
CA GLY A 669 -20.43 30.46 23.12
C GLY A 669 -21.04 29.33 22.31
N ARG A 670 -21.65 29.66 21.17
CA ARG A 670 -22.36 28.73 20.31
C ARG A 670 -22.08 29.12 18.87
N ASP A 671 -22.21 28.14 17.98
CA ASP A 671 -21.90 28.33 16.56
C ASP A 671 -20.38 28.51 16.36
N ASP A 672 -19.92 28.58 15.11
CA ASP A 672 -18.48 28.57 14.83
C ASP A 672 -17.86 29.92 15.21
N ASP A 673 -16.90 29.96 16.13
CA ASP A 673 -16.28 31.19 16.66
C ASP A 673 -14.81 31.34 16.22
N ILE A 674 -14.28 32.56 16.33
CA ILE A 674 -12.83 32.83 16.19
C ILE A 674 -12.35 33.51 17.46
N LEU A 675 -11.44 32.87 18.18
CA LEU A 675 -10.89 33.34 19.44
C LEU A 675 -9.38 33.54 19.30
N ILE A 676 -8.90 34.70 19.73
CA ILE A 676 -7.48 35.05 19.75
C ILE A 676 -7.17 35.53 21.17
N GLY A 677 -6.42 34.74 21.95
CA GLY A 677 -6.04 35.11 23.33
C GLY A 677 -5.12 36.32 23.34
N GLY A 678 -4.03 36.25 22.60
CA GLY A 678 -3.06 37.34 22.52
C GLY A 678 -1.79 36.95 23.26
N ALA A 679 -1.17 37.86 24.00
CA ALA A 679 -0.06 37.50 24.88
C ALA A 679 -0.55 37.47 26.32
N GLY A 680 0.03 36.64 27.18
CA GLY A 680 -0.46 36.41 28.53
C GLY A 680 -0.81 34.95 28.72
N ASP A 681 -1.05 34.55 29.98
CA ASP A 681 -1.51 33.18 30.22
C ASP A 681 -3.05 33.17 30.20
N ASP A 682 -3.62 32.79 29.07
CA ASP A 682 -5.04 32.92 28.78
C ASP A 682 -5.82 31.66 29.13
N THR A 683 -7.13 31.82 29.31
CA THR A 683 -8.07 30.71 29.48
C THR A 683 -9.20 30.84 28.48
N ILE A 684 -9.28 29.90 27.55
CA ILE A 684 -10.20 29.94 26.42
C ILE A 684 -11.13 28.74 26.52
N GLU A 685 -12.44 28.99 26.59
CA GLU A 685 -13.48 27.97 26.45
C GLU A 685 -14.36 28.35 25.24
N ALA A 686 -14.08 27.75 24.08
CA ALA A 686 -14.69 28.21 22.83
C ALA A 686 -16.21 27.94 22.80
N ASP A 687 -16.66 26.81 23.32
CA ASP A 687 -18.08 26.41 23.27
C ASP A 687 -18.88 26.72 24.55
N ARG A 688 -18.45 27.69 25.36
CA ARG A 688 -18.97 27.90 26.72
C ARG A 688 -19.75 29.22 26.84
N GLU A 689 -21.02 29.14 27.22
CA GLU A 689 -21.86 30.32 27.46
C GLU A 689 -21.74 30.86 28.89
N VAL A 690 -21.64 32.19 29.04
CA VAL A 690 -21.59 32.91 30.33
C VAL A 690 -22.85 33.76 30.53
N TRP A 691 -23.53 33.61 31.67
CA TRP A 691 -24.74 34.38 31.97
C TRP A 691 -24.50 35.65 32.77
N SER A 692 -23.48 35.66 33.64
CA SER A 692 -23.12 36.85 34.43
C SER A 692 -21.75 36.71 35.07
N VAL A 693 -21.04 37.83 35.16
CA VAL A 693 -19.73 37.94 35.80
C VAL A 693 -19.76 39.04 36.86
N ASP A 694 -19.36 38.70 38.09
CA ASP A 694 -19.17 39.65 39.18
C ASP A 694 -17.86 40.43 39.02
N ALA A 695 -17.80 41.68 39.47
CA ALA A 695 -16.59 42.52 39.41
C ALA A 695 -15.38 41.98 40.21
N ALA A 696 -15.54 40.91 41.00
CA ALA A 696 -14.47 40.26 41.77
C ALA A 696 -14.21 38.83 41.26
N TRP A 697 -14.31 38.64 39.95
CA TRP A 697 -14.08 37.36 39.30
C TRP A 697 -12.63 36.89 39.42
N SER A 698 -12.43 35.59 39.31
CA SER A 698 -11.09 34.98 39.20
C SER A 698 -11.20 33.59 38.58
N VAL A 699 -10.15 33.18 37.87
CA VAL A 699 -9.92 31.79 37.46
C VAL A 699 -8.71 31.21 38.21
N ASP A 700 -8.86 29.99 38.73
CA ASP A 700 -7.78 29.21 39.32
C ASP A 700 -7.57 27.95 38.47
N ARG A 701 -6.45 27.87 37.76
CA ARG A 701 -6.09 26.75 36.88
C ARG A 701 -5.52 25.62 37.73
N GLN A 702 -6.35 24.61 38.02
CA GLN A 702 -6.00 23.53 38.95
C GLN A 702 -5.49 22.29 38.22
N THR A 703 -4.22 21.96 38.45
CA THR A 703 -3.63 20.69 38.01
C THR A 703 -3.59 19.69 39.17
N GLN A 704 -4.21 18.51 38.99
CA GLN A 704 -4.25 17.45 40.01
C GLN A 704 -3.79 16.11 39.43
N THR A 705 -2.69 15.55 39.96
CA THR A 705 -2.22 14.22 39.57
C THR A 705 -2.68 13.17 40.59
N ALA A 706 -3.46 12.19 40.14
CA ALA A 706 -3.94 11.06 40.94
C ALA A 706 -3.58 9.72 40.27
N GLY A 707 -2.48 9.11 40.71
CA GLY A 707 -1.98 7.88 40.07
C GLY A 707 -1.26 8.21 38.77
N ASP A 708 -1.71 7.60 37.67
CA ASP A 708 -1.16 7.83 36.31
C ASP A 708 -2.01 8.84 35.51
N THR A 709 -3.01 9.48 36.13
CA THR A 709 -3.88 10.48 35.50
C THR A 709 -3.58 11.86 36.08
N THR A 710 -3.30 12.83 35.20
CA THR A 710 -3.25 14.25 35.53
C THR A 710 -4.52 14.92 35.02
N THR A 711 -5.13 15.74 35.86
CA THR A 711 -6.39 16.44 35.56
C THR A 711 -6.12 17.95 35.51
N TYR A 712 -6.65 18.64 34.50
CA TYR A 712 -6.53 20.07 34.26
C TYR A 712 -7.92 20.70 34.25
N GLN A 713 -8.27 21.45 35.30
CA GLN A 713 -9.61 22.05 35.42
C GLN A 713 -9.55 23.52 35.84
N PRO A 714 -10.08 24.46 35.02
CA PRO A 714 -10.22 25.84 35.44
C PRO A 714 -11.35 25.95 36.46
N VAL A 715 -11.07 26.61 37.59
CA VAL A 715 -12.04 26.83 38.66
C VAL A 715 -12.40 28.31 38.72
N TYR A 716 -13.58 28.63 38.21
CA TYR A 716 -14.10 29.98 38.18
C TYR A 716 -14.78 30.38 39.50
N ALA A 717 -14.49 31.59 39.97
CA ALA A 717 -15.20 32.23 41.08
C ALA A 717 -15.78 33.57 40.62
N GLY A 718 -16.99 33.89 41.07
CA GLY A 718 -17.70 35.11 40.65
C GLY A 718 -18.31 35.03 39.26
N MET A 719 -18.39 33.84 38.64
CA MET A 719 -19.00 33.63 37.33
C MET A 719 -20.18 32.66 37.41
N ASN A 720 -21.18 32.90 36.57
CA ASN A 720 -22.31 31.99 36.38
C ASN A 720 -22.26 31.46 34.94
N LEU A 721 -21.74 30.24 34.81
CA LEU A 721 -21.49 29.58 33.53
C LEU A 721 -22.63 28.60 33.23
N ASP A 722 -23.05 28.51 31.97
CA ASP A 722 -23.98 27.47 31.54
C ASP A 722 -23.27 26.11 31.54
N THR A 723 -23.97 25.07 31.99
CA THR A 723 -23.48 23.68 32.01
C THR A 723 -23.98 22.86 30.82
N ALA A 724 -24.74 23.47 29.91
CA ALA A 724 -25.11 22.83 28.65
C ALA A 724 -23.89 22.63 27.76
N THR A 725 -23.96 21.59 26.92
CA THR A 725 -23.01 21.35 25.84
C THR A 725 -23.52 22.10 24.62
N PHE A 726 -22.72 23.05 24.13
CA PHE A 726 -22.96 23.70 22.86
C PHE A 726 -22.16 22.99 21.76
N THR A 727 -22.22 23.52 20.55
CA THR A 727 -21.48 22.98 19.41
C THR A 727 -21.09 24.14 18.51
N GLY A 728 -19.86 24.13 18.02
CA GLY A 728 -19.27 25.09 17.10
C GLY A 728 -17.97 24.52 16.55
N ASN A 729 -17.65 24.76 15.27
CA ASN A 729 -16.34 24.43 14.71
C ASN A 729 -15.45 25.67 14.85
N ASP A 730 -14.72 25.72 15.95
CA ASP A 730 -14.06 26.92 16.42
C ASP A 730 -12.64 27.05 15.87
N THR A 731 -12.20 28.29 15.70
CA THR A 731 -10.80 28.62 15.45
C THR A 731 -10.24 29.32 16.67
N VAL A 732 -9.24 28.72 17.31
CA VAL A 732 -8.55 29.30 18.45
C VAL A 732 -7.08 29.52 18.12
N HIS A 733 -6.62 30.75 18.36
CA HIS A 733 -5.21 31.08 18.49
C HIS A 733 -4.97 31.53 19.93
N ALA A 734 -4.36 30.71 20.77
CA ALA A 734 -4.16 31.06 22.17
C ALA A 734 -3.12 32.18 22.30
N GLY A 735 -1.96 31.99 21.67
CA GLY A 735 -1.01 33.05 21.39
C GLY A 735 0.28 32.87 22.19
N GLY A 736 0.63 33.83 23.04
CA GLY A 736 1.90 33.83 23.75
C GLY A 736 1.76 33.83 25.26
N GLY A 737 1.92 32.69 25.90
CA GLY A 737 1.98 32.49 27.35
C GLY A 737 1.67 31.02 27.63
N ASP A 738 1.59 30.62 28.90
CA ASP A 738 1.15 29.25 29.19
C ASP A 738 -0.38 29.22 29.15
N ASP A 739 -1.00 28.77 28.05
CA ASP A 739 -2.44 28.93 27.79
C ASP A 739 -3.26 27.67 28.09
N TRP A 740 -4.53 27.85 28.48
CA TRP A 740 -5.48 26.74 28.67
C TRP A 740 -6.65 26.87 27.69
N VAL A 741 -6.74 25.94 26.74
CA VAL A 741 -7.78 25.91 25.70
C VAL A 741 -8.66 24.67 25.86
N LEU A 742 -9.96 24.90 25.96
CA LEU A 742 -11.00 23.89 25.82
C LEU A 742 -11.80 24.27 24.58
N ALA A 743 -11.59 23.55 23.47
CA ALA A 743 -12.22 23.86 22.20
C ALA A 743 -13.73 23.52 22.28
N GLY A 744 -14.08 22.25 22.46
CA GLY A 744 -15.45 21.87 22.81
C GLY A 744 -16.03 20.87 21.82
N ALA A 745 -17.25 21.07 21.36
CA ALA A 745 -17.89 20.15 20.45
C ALA A 745 -17.98 20.71 19.03
N GLY A 746 -17.24 20.11 18.11
CA GLY A 746 -17.16 20.48 16.72
C GLY A 746 -15.86 19.97 16.13
N ASP A 747 -15.64 20.24 14.85
CA ASP A 747 -14.35 19.98 14.23
C ASP A 747 -13.47 21.24 14.39
N ASP A 748 -12.74 21.32 15.50
CA ASP A 748 -12.04 22.54 15.93
C ASP A 748 -10.63 22.67 15.33
N TRP A 749 -10.14 23.91 15.21
CA TRP A 749 -8.75 24.21 14.89
C TRP A 749 -8.13 25.05 16.00
N VAL A 750 -7.08 24.54 16.65
CA VAL A 750 -6.40 25.20 17.76
C VAL A 750 -4.91 25.33 17.50
N ASP A 751 -4.37 26.52 17.72
CA ASP A 751 -2.95 26.85 17.76
C ASP A 751 -2.62 27.45 19.13
N GLY A 752 -1.86 26.70 19.95
CA GLY A 752 -1.40 27.10 21.29
C GLY A 752 -0.42 28.27 21.21
N GLY A 753 0.58 28.16 20.34
CA GLY A 753 1.52 29.24 20.04
C GLY A 753 2.81 29.13 20.86
N GLN A 754 3.13 30.12 21.68
CA GLN A 754 4.34 30.13 22.50
C GLN A 754 4.03 29.93 23.98
N GLY A 755 4.54 28.88 24.59
CA GLY A 755 4.42 28.63 26.03
C GLY A 755 4.16 27.17 26.28
N ASN A 756 3.89 26.79 27.52
CA ASN A 756 3.53 25.41 27.85
C ASN A 756 2.02 25.32 27.93
N ASP A 757 1.41 24.92 26.82
CA ASP A 757 -0.03 25.03 26.63
C ASP A 757 -0.75 23.75 27.06
N VAL A 758 -2.02 23.89 27.42
CA VAL A 758 -2.92 22.79 27.73
C VAL A 758 -4.12 22.91 26.80
N ILE A 759 -4.23 21.97 25.85
CA ILE A 759 -5.22 21.99 24.78
C ILE A 759 -6.09 20.73 24.84
N PHE A 760 -7.40 20.93 24.88
CA PHE A 760 -8.40 19.87 24.77
C PHE A 760 -9.30 20.11 23.57
N GLY A 761 -9.30 19.18 22.60
CA GLY A 761 -10.25 19.18 21.47
C GLY A 761 -11.67 18.89 21.94
N ASN A 762 -11.85 17.76 22.64
CA ASN A 762 -13.09 17.20 23.18
C ASN A 762 -13.91 16.37 22.19
N ILE A 763 -14.92 16.91 21.51
CA ILE A 763 -15.86 16.13 20.68
C ILE A 763 -15.76 16.61 19.25
N GLY A 764 -15.44 15.71 18.33
CA GLY A 764 -15.33 16.01 16.91
C GLY A 764 -13.90 15.88 16.44
N ALA A 765 -13.67 15.96 15.13
CA ALA A 765 -12.39 15.64 14.53
C ALA A 765 -11.53 16.91 14.42
N ASP A 766 -10.63 17.06 15.39
CA ASP A 766 -9.93 18.32 15.67
C ASP A 766 -8.54 18.40 15.02
N ILE A 767 -8.06 19.62 14.82
CA ILE A 767 -6.68 19.92 14.44
C ILE A 767 -6.06 20.76 15.56
N LEU A 768 -5.16 20.15 16.33
CA LEU A 768 -4.58 20.74 17.53
C LEU A 768 -3.07 20.89 17.37
N GLN A 769 -2.58 22.12 17.53
CA GLN A 769 -1.16 22.45 17.45
C GLN A 769 -0.69 23.06 18.77
N GLY A 770 0.34 22.48 19.38
CA GLY A 770 0.95 23.00 20.61
C GLY A 770 1.77 24.24 20.33
N GLY A 771 2.74 24.12 19.42
CA GLY A 771 3.55 25.25 18.99
C GLY A 771 4.96 25.16 19.54
N THR A 772 5.35 26.06 20.44
CA THR A 772 6.67 26.00 21.09
C THR A 772 6.53 25.98 22.60
N GLY A 773 7.18 25.01 23.25
CA GLY A 773 7.14 24.82 24.70
C GLY A 773 6.83 23.37 25.02
N ASP A 774 6.73 23.01 26.30
CA ASP A 774 6.39 21.65 26.70
C ASP A 774 4.85 21.54 26.83
N ASP A 775 4.17 21.12 25.76
CA ASP A 775 2.71 21.21 25.65
C ASP A 775 1.98 19.94 26.12
N VAL A 776 0.71 20.10 26.50
CA VAL A 776 -0.22 19.00 26.80
C VAL A 776 -1.40 19.10 25.84
N ILE A 777 -1.54 18.12 24.95
CA ILE A 777 -2.61 18.10 23.95
C ILE A 777 -3.39 16.80 24.06
N ASP A 778 -4.70 16.94 24.20
CA ASP A 778 -5.66 15.84 24.28
C ASP A 778 -6.73 16.06 23.20
N GLY A 779 -6.81 15.14 22.24
CA GLY A 779 -7.77 15.14 21.13
C GLY A 779 -9.17 14.96 21.68
N ASP A 780 -9.44 13.79 22.26
CA ASP A 780 -10.69 13.52 22.93
C ASP A 780 -10.55 13.57 24.46
N ASN A 781 -10.92 14.70 25.08
CA ASN A 781 -10.82 14.94 26.54
C ASN A 781 -11.03 13.69 27.42
N ARG A 782 -9.92 13.20 27.98
CA ARG A 782 -9.85 12.02 28.87
C ARG A 782 -10.69 12.10 30.14
N GLU A 783 -11.04 13.31 30.56
CA GLU A 783 -11.69 13.57 31.84
C GLU A 783 -13.20 13.42 31.77
N ASP A 784 -13.80 13.67 30.61
CA ASP A 784 -15.22 13.43 30.41
C ASP A 784 -15.41 12.05 29.81
N ALA A 785 -16.15 11.20 30.53
CA ALA A 785 -16.52 9.87 30.06
C ALA A 785 -17.61 9.96 28.98
N THR A 786 -17.42 10.84 27.99
CA THR A 786 -18.30 10.96 26.84
C THR A 786 -18.39 9.60 26.17
N SER A 787 -19.60 9.29 25.71
CA SER A 787 -19.85 8.05 24.98
C SER A 787 -18.92 8.01 23.77
N ALA A 788 -18.32 6.85 23.47
CA ALA A 788 -17.44 6.62 22.31
C ALA A 788 -18.05 6.95 20.93
N THR A 789 -19.26 7.49 20.91
CA THR A 789 -19.98 8.06 19.76
C THR A 789 -19.63 9.53 19.49
N GLY A 790 -18.92 10.21 20.38
CA GLY A 790 -18.47 11.60 20.22
C GLY A 790 -17.00 11.74 19.86
N HIS A 791 -16.24 10.65 19.87
CA HIS A 791 -14.81 10.69 19.55
C HIS A 791 -14.56 11.01 18.08
N GLY A 792 -13.68 11.97 17.84
CA GLY A 792 -13.25 12.39 16.51
C GLY A 792 -12.11 11.56 15.95
N ASN A 793 -11.61 11.94 14.78
CA ASN A 793 -10.33 11.45 14.29
C ASN A 793 -9.39 12.65 14.28
N ASP A 794 -8.53 12.75 15.28
CA ASP A 794 -7.85 14.02 15.54
C ASP A 794 -6.48 14.09 14.88
N LEU A 795 -6.02 15.31 14.62
CA LEU A 795 -4.66 15.64 14.19
C LEU A 795 -3.98 16.47 15.27
N LEU A 796 -3.07 15.85 16.01
CA LEU A 796 -2.27 16.48 17.05
C LEU A 796 -0.86 16.72 16.53
N ASP A 797 -0.37 17.95 16.66
CA ASP A 797 1.01 18.35 16.41
C ASP A 797 1.59 19.02 17.64
N GLY A 798 2.51 18.35 18.34
CA GLY A 798 3.15 18.90 19.54
C GLY A 798 4.03 20.11 19.24
N GLY A 799 4.57 20.22 18.03
CA GLY A 799 5.52 21.28 17.73
C GLY A 799 6.86 21.07 18.46
N ALA A 800 7.48 22.14 18.94
CA ALA A 800 8.85 22.11 19.47
C ALA A 800 8.86 22.09 21.01
N GLY A 801 9.33 21.00 21.60
CA GLY A 801 9.47 20.85 23.05
C GLY A 801 9.36 19.41 23.51
N ASN A 802 9.04 19.18 24.78
CA ASN A 802 8.76 17.85 25.33
C ASN A 802 7.27 17.70 25.60
N ASP A 803 6.54 17.31 24.57
CA ASP A 803 5.08 17.35 24.62
C ASP A 803 4.47 16.06 25.20
N GLU A 804 3.25 16.20 25.70
CA GLU A 804 2.36 15.14 26.13
C GLU A 804 1.13 15.11 25.22
N LEU A 805 1.09 14.16 24.29
CA LEU A 805 0.08 14.08 23.22
C LEU A 805 -0.79 12.83 23.35
N HIS A 806 -2.09 13.04 23.29
CA HIS A 806 -3.11 12.04 23.60
C HIS A 806 -4.25 12.15 22.58
N GLY A 807 -4.40 11.20 21.66
CA GLY A 807 -5.52 11.24 20.71
C GLY A 807 -6.84 10.70 21.29
N ASP A 808 -6.71 9.64 22.10
CA ASP A 808 -7.81 8.94 22.78
C ASP A 808 -8.74 8.10 21.89
N GLY A 809 -9.95 8.56 21.60
CA GLY A 809 -10.91 7.79 20.80
C GLY A 809 -10.55 7.79 19.31
N GLY A 810 -11.43 7.26 18.45
CA GLY A 810 -11.22 7.36 16.99
C GLY A 810 -9.91 6.80 16.40
N ASP A 811 -9.57 7.30 15.20
CA ASP A 811 -8.37 6.99 14.42
C ASP A 811 -7.45 8.24 14.32
N ASP A 812 -6.78 8.57 15.43
CA ASP A 812 -5.98 9.80 15.52
C ASP A 812 -4.62 9.74 14.85
N ARG A 813 -4.08 10.95 14.66
CA ARG A 813 -2.76 11.19 14.15
C ARG A 813 -1.99 12.12 15.07
N ILE A 814 -0.84 11.64 15.52
CA ILE A 814 0.07 12.40 16.38
C ILE A 814 1.38 12.67 15.61
N ILE A 815 1.77 13.94 15.56
CA ILE A 815 3.01 14.47 15.00
C ILE A 815 3.81 15.08 16.14
N ASP A 816 5.04 14.63 16.32
CA ASP A 816 5.97 15.17 17.31
C ASP A 816 7.38 15.09 16.72
N PRO A 817 8.01 16.25 16.40
CA PRO A 817 9.35 16.30 15.85
C PRO A 817 10.46 16.01 16.90
N ASP A 818 10.17 16.05 18.20
CA ASP A 818 11.14 15.90 19.28
C ASP A 818 10.97 14.58 20.05
N ALA A 819 11.79 13.58 19.70
CA ALA A 819 11.73 12.19 20.20
C ALA A 819 12.02 11.97 21.72
N ALA A 820 11.90 13.00 22.57
CA ALA A 820 12.08 12.95 24.03
C ALA A 820 10.76 13.00 24.82
N SER A 821 9.60 13.21 24.17
CA SER A 821 8.27 13.20 24.77
C SER A 821 8.02 11.94 25.61
N THR A 822 7.78 12.14 26.90
CA THR A 822 7.66 11.06 27.91
C THR A 822 6.24 10.51 28.05
N GLY A 823 5.30 11.01 27.24
CA GLY A 823 3.86 10.91 27.47
C GLY A 823 3.06 10.07 26.48
N LEU A 824 3.65 9.12 25.73
CA LEU A 824 2.88 8.11 24.96
C LEU A 824 2.12 7.16 25.91
N GLY A 825 1.14 7.69 26.63
CA GLY A 825 0.36 7.02 27.66
C GLY A 825 -0.81 6.26 27.05
N SER A 826 -0.79 4.93 27.21
CA SER A 826 -1.90 3.99 26.96
C SER A 826 -2.41 3.77 25.52
N ALA A 827 -1.50 3.67 24.55
CA ALA A 827 -1.60 2.62 23.52
C ALA A 827 -0.42 1.62 23.56
N ILE A 828 0.51 1.74 24.52
CA ILE A 828 1.62 0.82 24.68
C ILE A 828 1.25 -0.35 25.61
N GLY A 829 0.50 -1.30 25.06
CA GLY A 829 0.83 -2.69 25.30
C GLY A 829 1.89 -3.09 24.28
N THR A 830 3.17 -3.20 24.68
CA THR A 830 4.27 -3.62 23.79
C THR A 830 3.94 -4.94 23.06
N ARG A 831 3.51 -4.86 21.80
CA ARG A 831 3.71 -5.91 20.79
C ARG A 831 3.44 -5.36 19.39
N LEU A 832 4.50 -5.15 18.62
CA LEU A 832 4.45 -5.26 17.16
C LEU A 832 3.86 -6.65 16.84
N ASP A 833 2.79 -6.67 16.05
CA ASP A 833 2.01 -7.81 15.54
C ASP A 833 0.98 -8.54 16.43
N VAL A 834 -0.25 -8.44 15.93
CA VAL A 834 -1.38 -9.40 15.92
C VAL A 834 -1.93 -9.83 17.28
N LEU A 835 -3.09 -9.28 17.65
CA LEU A 835 -4.10 -10.01 18.40
C LEU A 835 -5.48 -9.86 17.74
N THR A 836 -5.87 -10.95 17.08
CA THR A 836 -7.23 -11.34 16.76
C THR A 836 -8.14 -11.30 17.98
N GLU A 837 -9.24 -10.55 17.94
CA GLU A 837 -10.62 -10.91 18.32
C GLU A 837 -11.56 -9.72 17.95
N PRO A 838 -12.84 -9.95 17.61
CA PRO A 838 -13.61 -9.09 16.72
C PRO A 838 -14.57 -8.16 17.47
N SER A 839 -14.14 -6.94 17.78
CA SER A 839 -14.96 -5.73 17.92
C SER A 839 -14.10 -4.64 18.54
N LEU A 840 -14.11 -3.44 17.96
CA LEU A 840 -13.30 -2.24 18.26
C LEU A 840 -12.09 -2.12 17.32
N ASN A 841 -12.29 -1.32 16.28
CA ASN A 841 -11.24 -0.83 15.38
C ASN A 841 -10.73 0.49 15.96
N SER A 842 -9.44 0.59 16.27
CA SER A 842 -8.74 1.84 16.61
C SER A 842 -7.31 1.71 16.07
N HIS A 843 -6.87 2.62 15.21
CA HIS A 843 -5.52 2.63 14.62
C HIS A 843 -4.80 3.95 14.88
N SER A 844 -4.05 4.06 15.98
CA SER A 844 -3.10 5.17 16.19
C SER A 844 -1.79 4.90 15.43
N ILE A 845 -1.32 5.86 14.61
CA ILE A 845 -0.03 5.80 13.91
C ILE A 845 0.87 6.96 14.37
N VAL A 846 1.99 6.63 15.02
CA VAL A 846 3.06 7.57 15.38
C VAL A 846 4.06 7.68 14.22
N LEU A 847 4.30 8.88 13.70
CA LEU A 847 5.34 9.14 12.70
C LEU A 847 6.59 9.75 13.35
N LEU A 848 7.56 8.88 13.66
CA LEU A 848 8.91 9.29 14.05
C LEU A 848 9.70 9.66 12.79
N THR A 849 10.04 10.94 12.63
CA THR A 849 11.04 11.40 11.65
C THR A 849 12.45 11.13 12.19
N ASP A 850 13.08 10.07 11.68
CA ASP A 850 14.53 9.83 11.62
C ASP A 850 15.47 10.40 12.72
N VAL A 851 15.46 9.87 13.95
CA VAL A 851 16.69 9.62 14.74
C VAL A 851 16.49 8.49 15.75
N LEU A 852 16.99 7.29 15.45
CA LEU A 852 17.06 6.18 16.41
C LEU A 852 18.17 6.44 17.45
N LYS A 853 17.87 7.20 18.52
CA LYS A 853 18.75 7.31 19.71
C LYS A 853 18.34 6.26 20.74
N VAL A 854 19.05 5.13 20.73
CA VAL A 854 19.00 4.16 21.83
C VAL A 854 19.62 4.79 23.09
N SER A 855 18.79 5.16 24.07
CA SER A 855 19.28 5.58 25.38
C SER A 855 19.79 4.37 26.17
N ARG A 856 21.02 4.45 26.66
CA ARG A 856 21.66 3.41 27.48
C ARG A 856 21.34 3.65 28.96
N GLY A 857 20.57 2.76 29.56
CA GLY A 857 20.45 2.62 31.02
C GLY A 857 20.86 1.23 31.50
N GLY A 858 22.14 1.03 31.85
CA GLY A 858 22.63 -0.13 32.65
C GLY A 858 23.41 -1.21 31.88
N ALA A 859 24.62 -1.55 32.34
CA ALA A 859 25.52 -2.57 31.76
C ALA A 859 25.44 -3.93 32.49
N PRO A 860 26.11 -5.00 32.02
CA PRO A 860 25.98 -5.68 30.73
C PRO A 860 25.60 -7.18 30.91
N SER A 861 24.79 -7.74 30.02
CA SER A 861 24.79 -9.19 29.76
C SER A 861 24.81 -9.45 28.25
N ASN A 862 25.63 -10.42 27.87
CA ASN A 862 26.13 -10.67 26.52
C ASN A 862 25.10 -11.33 25.59
N ASP A 863 24.04 -10.63 25.20
CA ASP A 863 23.17 -11.13 24.13
C ASP A 863 23.35 -10.28 22.87
N THR A 864 24.10 -10.84 21.93
CA THR A 864 24.19 -10.38 20.54
C THR A 864 22.86 -10.69 19.85
N TRP A 865 22.17 -9.65 19.38
CA TRP A 865 21.09 -9.77 18.42
C TRP A 865 21.53 -9.11 17.12
N GLU A 866 21.54 -9.88 16.03
CA GLU A 866 21.70 -9.39 14.66
C GLU A 866 20.35 -8.86 14.18
N LEU A 867 20.33 -7.63 13.68
CA LEU A 867 19.20 -7.08 12.93
C LEU A 867 19.28 -7.67 11.51
N ALA A 868 18.31 -8.50 11.14
CA ALA A 868 18.15 -8.94 9.75
C ALA A 868 17.40 -7.86 8.98
N ALA A 869 17.98 -7.51 7.82
CA ALA A 869 17.54 -6.46 6.90
C ALA A 869 16.19 -6.75 6.23
#